data_AF-A0ABD3BEH8-F1
#
_entry.id   AF-A0ABD3BEH8-F1
#
_cell.length_a   1.000
_cell.length_b   1.000
_cell.length_c   1.000
_cell.angle_alpha   90.00
_cell.angle_beta   90.00
_cell.angle_gamma   90.00
#
_symmetry.space_group_name_H-M   'P 1'
#
loop_
_entity.id
_entity.type
_entity.pdbx_description
1 polymer ?
#
loop_
_entity_poly.entity_id
_entity_poly.type
_entity_poly.pdbx_seq_one_letter_code
_entity_poly.pdbx_strand_id
1 'polypeptide(L)'
;MGSLESGLPLKRENLLRSSSSLRANNSFNSNRSRSRFARFVLLKKIDYLQLICGVAVFFFFVFLFQIFYLPGYVTENVNNKSGELEKSHDFFGRYGEENFGDFTYLKELDFGEDLKFEPLNIVDKFQKSSSVVKESVGSRFGYRKPKLALVFADLQIDHHQILMVTVASALLEIGYEFEVLSQEDGPANVVWRDIGVSVTVDSQDENMMCSVDWLNYDGVLVNSLNAVGFLSCEPFKNVHIVWTIHEQTLGDRLRQYVSSGNSELIDTWKKLFNRAAVIVFPNYVLPIAYSVCDPGNYFVITGSPEEAWKADRQSVSAKDNQRLKTGYRPNDFVVAVVGSQLSYKGMWLEHAFVLQALHPLLAEFDGSSSRLKIIVSAANSIGNYSKIVETIALKLGYPNETVKHVAVNENTDTVINTSDLVIYGSFLDEHSFPDILLKAMCFGKPIIAPDLPKIRKYISDKVNGYIFPKEDMNILTQISSRMVSNGKISLLARNVASIGKHTAKNLMVSETIEGYASLLENILNFPSEVALPQSSKNISTKLKSEWQWRRFKAITSVESPQGARNEFLDRVEKQFNHSNDDNSMGSVAINESFLYTIWEEQKYIDTITMRKRKEDEELKDRTDQPRGTWDEVYRSARRADRSLHERDEGELERTGQPLCIYEPYYGVGTWPFLHRTSLYRGLGLSTKGRRQGFDDIDGPSRLPLLSSGYYRDVLGEYGAFFAISNRIDRIHKNAWIGFQSWRATAETKSLSKTAEKLLLDAIEARRHGDTLYFWARLDADPRNPSKQDFWSFCDAINAGNCQSVFYETLKQMYSVKHNLSSLPKMPPDGGTWSVRHSWVLPTKSFVEFVMFSRMFVDTLDAQCYDNHVKNGLCHLSLSKDKHCYSRLLELLVNVWAYHSARRIVYVDPETGFMQEQHPLKTRKGQMWVKWFHFNTLKTMDEDLAEEFDSDRPKRRWLWPSTGEIFWQGMYEKERNMRNKEKEKKRQQSKDKIQRIRKRTHQRALGKYVKPNSTEESNSTSLDSKLLR
;
A
#
# COMPACT_ATOMS: atom_id res chain seq x y z
N MET A 1 -57.90 36.68 27.82
CA MET A 1 -59.00 37.66 27.83
C MET A 1 -59.10 38.27 26.43
N GLY A 2 -60.30 38.51 25.88
CA GLY A 2 -60.48 38.91 24.46
C GLY A 2 -60.43 37.68 23.54
N SER A 3 -61.48 37.15 22.87
CA SER A 3 -62.68 37.72 22.22
C SER A 3 -62.36 38.42 20.87
N LEU A 4 -63.03 38.15 19.73
CA LEU A 4 -64.13 37.23 19.34
C LEU A 4 -64.06 36.89 17.82
N GLU A 5 -64.74 35.80 17.39
CA GLU A 5 -65.58 35.59 16.17
C GLU A 5 -65.14 36.13 14.77
N SER A 6 -65.53 35.58 13.61
CA SER A 6 -66.29 34.39 13.12
C SER A 6 -66.01 34.27 11.59
N GLY A 7 -66.35 33.23 10.80
CA GLY A 7 -67.03 31.96 11.00
C GLY A 7 -66.94 31.07 9.72
N LEU A 8 -67.44 29.82 9.79
CA LEU A 8 -67.59 28.83 8.69
C LEU A 8 -68.93 29.09 7.93
N PRO A 9 -69.47 28.28 6.95
CA PRO A 9 -69.10 26.91 6.54
C PRO A 9 -69.36 26.40 5.07
N LEU A 10 -68.92 25.15 4.81
CA LEU A 10 -69.59 24.05 4.05
C LEU A 10 -69.73 23.99 2.49
N LYS A 11 -69.54 22.74 2.00
CA LYS A 11 -69.87 22.12 0.68
C LYS A 11 -69.00 22.59 -0.52
N ARG A 12 -68.64 21.74 -1.48
CA ARG A 12 -69.36 20.56 -2.05
C ARG A 12 -68.41 19.43 -2.49
N GLU A 13 -68.97 18.24 -2.67
CA GLU A 13 -68.28 16.99 -3.06
C GLU A 13 -68.01 16.86 -4.58
N ASN A 14 -67.20 15.83 -4.89
CA ASN A 14 -67.36 14.84 -5.98
C ASN A 14 -66.47 14.87 -7.25
N LEU A 15 -65.66 13.80 -7.32
CA LEU A 15 -65.44 12.85 -8.42
C LEU A 15 -64.50 13.21 -9.61
N LEU A 16 -63.51 12.32 -9.78
CA LEU A 16 -63.04 11.67 -11.03
C LEU A 16 -62.94 12.55 -12.30
N ARG A 17 -61.80 12.63 -13.00
CA ARG A 17 -61.20 11.52 -13.80
C ARG A 17 -59.87 11.98 -14.44
N SER A 18 -59.09 11.04 -14.96
CA SER A 18 -57.94 11.19 -15.90
C SER A 18 -57.87 12.50 -16.72
N SER A 19 -56.72 13.16 -16.92
CA SER A 19 -55.65 12.67 -17.82
C SER A 19 -54.48 13.67 -17.99
N SER A 20 -53.29 13.14 -18.30
CA SER A 20 -52.18 13.72 -19.09
C SER A 20 -51.67 15.17 -18.90
N SER A 21 -50.40 15.22 -18.48
CA SER A 21 -49.30 16.01 -19.07
C SER A 21 -49.00 17.46 -18.62
N LEU A 22 -47.68 17.72 -18.60
CA LEU A 22 -46.96 19.00 -18.68
C LEU A 22 -46.91 19.96 -17.47
N ARG A 23 -45.65 20.14 -17.00
CA ARG A 23 -45.01 21.40 -16.54
C ARG A 23 -45.47 22.08 -15.23
N ALA A 24 -44.56 22.06 -14.25
CA ALA A 24 -44.20 23.22 -13.41
C ALA A 24 -42.69 23.10 -13.10
N ASN A 25 -41.85 24.04 -13.52
CA ASN A 25 -41.46 25.26 -12.80
C ASN A 25 -40.73 25.02 -11.46
N ASN A 26 -39.40 25.17 -11.52
CA ASN A 26 -38.65 26.28 -10.91
C ASN A 26 -39.09 26.77 -9.51
N SER A 27 -38.22 26.61 -8.51
CA SER A 27 -37.30 27.70 -8.12
C SER A 27 -36.36 27.30 -6.97
N PHE A 28 -35.07 27.65 -7.14
CA PHE A 28 -34.14 28.29 -6.19
C PHE A 28 -34.30 28.01 -4.67
N ASN A 29 -33.27 27.73 -3.87
CA ASN A 29 -31.81 28.02 -3.93
C ASN A 29 -31.10 27.07 -2.92
N SER A 30 -29.78 26.85 -2.86
CA SER A 30 -28.56 27.25 -3.59
C SER A 30 -27.43 26.24 -3.18
N ASN A 31 -26.11 26.33 -3.42
CA ASN A 31 -25.21 27.31 -4.05
C ASN A 31 -23.89 26.61 -4.46
N ARG A 32 -23.19 27.04 -5.54
CA ARG A 32 -21.73 26.82 -5.68
C ARG A 32 -21.10 27.74 -6.73
N SER A 33 -20.04 28.45 -6.32
CA SER A 33 -19.28 29.42 -7.11
C SER A 33 -18.52 28.79 -8.28
N ARG A 34 -18.64 29.35 -9.48
CA ARG A 34 -17.74 29.10 -10.63
C ARG A 34 -17.26 30.40 -11.29
N SER A 35 -16.08 30.30 -11.92
CA SER A 35 -15.21 31.41 -12.34
C SER A 35 -15.78 32.30 -13.46
N ARG A 36 -15.33 33.57 -13.50
CA ARG A 36 -15.88 34.68 -14.29
C ARG A 36 -15.31 34.84 -15.72
N PHE A 37 -15.03 33.76 -16.46
CA PHE A 37 -14.43 33.88 -17.80
C PHE A 37 -15.32 33.46 -18.98
N ALA A 38 -16.45 32.77 -18.75
CA ALA A 38 -17.31 32.25 -19.82
C ALA A 38 -18.53 33.18 -20.14
N ARG A 39 -18.30 34.49 -20.38
CA ARG A 39 -19.41 35.44 -20.59
C ARG A 39 -19.23 36.52 -21.66
N PHE A 40 -18.30 36.35 -22.61
CA PHE A 40 -18.01 37.38 -23.63
C PHE A 40 -18.05 36.94 -25.10
N VAL A 41 -18.40 35.68 -25.42
CA VAL A 41 -18.23 35.12 -26.79
C VAL A 41 -19.55 34.84 -27.53
N LEU A 42 -20.68 35.42 -27.08
CA LEU A 42 -21.96 35.33 -27.80
C LEU A 42 -22.72 36.67 -27.76
N LEU A 43 -22.29 37.64 -28.57
CA LEU A 43 -23.14 38.64 -29.26
C LEU A 43 -22.31 39.67 -30.06
N LYS A 44 -21.99 39.35 -31.32
CA LYS A 44 -22.01 40.22 -32.52
C LYS A 44 -21.22 39.55 -33.66
N LYS A 45 -21.65 39.76 -34.90
CA LYS A 45 -20.90 39.33 -36.09
C LYS A 45 -19.57 40.09 -36.13
N ILE A 46 -18.46 39.37 -36.11
CA ILE A 46 -17.12 39.89 -36.40
C ILE A 46 -16.83 39.56 -37.86
N ASP A 47 -16.36 40.54 -38.62
CA ASP A 47 -16.11 40.37 -40.04
C ASP A 47 -14.85 39.51 -40.26
N TYR A 48 -14.90 38.58 -41.22
CA TYR A 48 -13.85 37.55 -41.39
C TYR A 48 -12.48 38.18 -41.67
N LEU A 49 -12.47 39.35 -42.32
CA LEU A 49 -11.27 40.12 -42.63
C LEU A 49 -10.56 40.67 -41.38
N GLN A 50 -11.31 41.08 -40.34
CA GLN A 50 -10.75 41.58 -39.09
C GLN A 50 -10.09 40.47 -38.28
N LEU A 51 -10.61 39.24 -38.38
CA LEU A 51 -10.06 38.08 -37.67
C LEU A 51 -8.71 37.65 -38.29
N ILE A 52 -8.59 37.71 -39.62
CA ILE A 52 -7.31 37.48 -40.33
C ILE A 52 -6.28 38.56 -39.98
N CYS A 53 -6.68 39.84 -39.98
CA CYS A 53 -5.78 40.93 -39.57
C CYS A 53 -5.34 40.81 -38.11
N GLY A 54 -6.25 40.42 -37.20
CA GLY A 54 -5.92 40.19 -35.80
C GLY A 54 -4.90 39.06 -35.58
N VAL A 55 -5.03 37.95 -36.33
CA VAL A 55 -4.07 36.84 -36.29
C VAL A 55 -2.70 37.27 -36.86
N ALA A 56 -2.67 38.02 -37.95
CA ALA A 56 -1.41 38.53 -38.52
C ALA A 56 -0.67 39.48 -37.55
N VAL A 57 -1.40 40.39 -36.89
CA VAL A 57 -0.84 41.28 -35.86
C VAL A 57 -0.35 40.49 -34.64
N PHE A 58 -1.07 39.44 -34.22
CA PHE A 58 -0.64 38.56 -33.13
C PHE A 58 0.69 37.86 -33.44
N PHE A 59 0.84 37.27 -34.64
CA PHE A 59 2.12 36.66 -35.04
C PHE A 59 3.27 37.67 -35.15
N PHE A 60 3.00 38.90 -35.62
CA PHE A 60 4.00 39.97 -35.65
C PHE A 60 4.46 40.37 -34.24
N PHE A 61 3.55 40.43 -33.27
CA PHE A 61 3.91 40.68 -31.87
C PHE A 61 4.65 39.51 -31.22
N VAL A 62 4.32 38.25 -31.53
CA VAL A 62 5.08 37.08 -31.04
C VAL A 62 6.51 37.09 -31.58
N PHE A 63 6.69 37.42 -32.86
CA PHE A 63 8.00 37.54 -33.51
C PHE A 63 8.84 38.68 -32.89
N LEU A 64 8.24 39.85 -32.64
CA LEU A 64 8.89 40.93 -31.91
C LEU A 64 9.22 40.54 -30.46
N PHE A 65 8.35 39.78 -29.77
CA PHE A 65 8.62 39.35 -28.41
C PHE A 65 9.79 38.36 -28.33
N GLN A 66 9.94 37.45 -29.30
CA GLN A 66 11.12 36.59 -29.41
C GLN A 66 12.42 37.35 -29.66
N ILE A 67 12.37 38.44 -30.44
CA ILE A 67 13.55 39.26 -30.76
C ILE A 67 13.94 40.22 -29.62
N PHE A 68 12.96 40.78 -28.89
CA PHE A 68 13.21 41.83 -27.88
C PHE A 68 13.16 41.37 -26.42
N TYR A 69 12.51 40.25 -26.09
CA TYR A 69 12.27 39.81 -24.69
C TYR A 69 12.92 38.46 -24.32
N LEU A 70 13.82 37.95 -25.16
CA LEU A 70 14.76 36.86 -24.82
C LEU A 70 16.21 37.37 -24.86
N PRO A 71 16.72 38.00 -23.80
CA PRO A 71 18.15 38.31 -23.68
C PRO A 71 18.90 37.02 -23.33
N GLY A 72 19.84 36.63 -24.18
CA GLY A 72 20.83 35.61 -23.80
C GLY A 72 21.88 36.22 -22.88
N TYR A 73 22.11 35.62 -21.71
CA TYR A 73 23.39 35.73 -20.99
C TYR A 73 23.50 34.69 -19.87
N VAL A 74 24.58 33.92 -19.85
CA VAL A 74 25.45 33.80 -18.66
C VAL A 74 26.89 33.68 -19.14
N THR A 75 27.66 34.75 -19.01
CA THR A 75 29.09 34.64 -18.71
C THR A 75 29.31 35.31 -17.36
N GLU A 76 29.88 34.57 -16.41
CA GLU A 76 30.52 35.18 -15.23
C GLU A 76 32.02 34.92 -15.32
N ASN A 77 32.78 35.98 -15.46
CA ASN A 77 34.22 36.01 -15.23
C ASN A 77 34.57 37.43 -14.80
N VAL A 78 35.21 37.58 -13.64
CA VAL A 78 35.63 38.89 -13.10
C VAL A 78 37.04 38.77 -12.51
N ASN A 79 37.92 39.66 -12.98
CA ASN A 79 39.28 39.98 -12.50
C ASN A 79 40.37 38.90 -12.74
N ASN A 80 41.48 39.18 -13.46
CA ASN A 80 42.34 40.35 -13.30
C ASN A 80 43.24 40.70 -14.52
N LYS A 81 43.37 42.01 -14.76
CA LYS A 81 44.59 42.78 -15.10
C LYS A 81 45.49 42.44 -16.33
N SER A 82 45.46 43.41 -17.26
CA SER A 82 46.60 44.15 -17.86
C SER A 82 47.64 43.44 -18.75
N GLY A 83 47.88 44.02 -19.94
CA GLY A 83 49.13 43.88 -20.69
C GLY A 83 48.96 44.10 -22.20
N GLU A 84 49.52 45.17 -22.75
CA GLU A 84 49.67 45.37 -24.19
C GLU A 84 50.70 44.39 -24.77
N LEU A 85 50.57 43.99 -26.05
CA LEU A 85 51.53 44.39 -27.09
C LEU A 85 51.05 43.99 -28.50
N GLU A 86 51.37 44.83 -29.48
CA GLU A 86 51.14 44.64 -30.91
C GLU A 86 52.31 43.90 -31.61
N LYS A 87 52.01 43.25 -32.74
CA LYS A 87 52.88 43.03 -33.93
C LYS A 87 54.00 41.95 -33.96
N SER A 88 54.15 41.46 -35.20
CA SER A 88 55.34 40.91 -35.90
C SER A 88 55.64 39.40 -35.87
N HIS A 89 55.30 38.77 -37.02
CA HIS A 89 56.10 37.89 -37.90
C HIS A 89 57.13 36.87 -37.38
N ASP A 90 57.11 35.73 -38.09
CA ASP A 90 58.22 34.83 -38.44
C ASP A 90 59.14 34.31 -37.33
N PHE A 91 59.00 33.02 -37.00
CA PHE A 91 60.13 32.06 -37.01
C PHE A 91 59.67 30.59 -36.83
N PHE A 92 59.25 29.90 -37.89
CA PHE A 92 59.31 28.43 -37.94
C PHE A 92 59.58 27.94 -39.36
N GLY A 93 60.87 27.75 -39.67
CA GLY A 93 61.30 27.15 -40.92
C GLY A 93 61.36 25.62 -40.82
N ARG A 94 60.88 24.95 -41.87
CA ARG A 94 61.31 23.62 -42.36
C ARG A 94 61.50 22.51 -41.30
N TYR A 95 60.60 21.53 -41.30
CA TYR A 95 60.70 20.35 -42.19
C TYR A 95 59.47 19.43 -42.00
N GLY A 96 58.77 19.09 -43.10
CA GLY A 96 57.94 17.87 -43.15
C GLY A 96 56.46 17.95 -42.74
N GLU A 97 55.70 18.95 -43.19
CA GLU A 97 54.22 18.88 -43.20
C GLU A 97 53.67 18.87 -44.63
N GLU A 98 53.41 17.66 -45.15
CA GLU A 98 52.46 17.44 -46.25
C GLU A 98 51.47 16.35 -45.79
N ASN A 99 50.17 16.71 -45.71
CA ASN A 99 48.99 15.92 -45.31
C ASN A 99 48.32 16.15 -43.92
N PHE A 100 48.69 17.17 -43.13
CA PHE A 100 47.96 17.51 -41.89
C PHE A 100 46.88 18.61 -42.02
N GLY A 101 46.70 19.21 -43.21
CA GLY A 101 45.88 20.42 -43.38
C GLY A 101 44.36 20.27 -43.49
N ASP A 102 43.84 19.08 -43.83
CA ASP A 102 42.52 18.97 -44.50
C ASP A 102 41.30 18.71 -43.57
N PHE A 103 41.48 18.77 -42.24
CA PHE A 103 40.42 18.43 -41.26
C PHE A 103 40.17 19.46 -40.15
N THR A 104 40.73 20.67 -40.26
CA THR A 104 40.47 21.77 -39.29
C THR A 104 38.99 22.16 -39.21
N TYR A 105 38.21 21.95 -40.29
CA TYR A 105 36.75 22.13 -40.30
C TYR A 105 35.95 21.15 -39.42
N LEU A 106 36.54 20.05 -38.94
CA LEU A 106 35.83 19.10 -38.07
C LEU A 106 35.71 19.55 -36.60
N LYS A 107 36.40 20.64 -36.21
CA LYS A 107 36.33 21.18 -34.84
C LYS A 107 35.05 21.95 -34.51
N GLU A 108 34.19 22.24 -35.50
CA GLU A 108 32.90 22.91 -35.32
C GLU A 108 31.69 21.94 -35.28
N LEU A 109 31.94 20.63 -35.15
CA LEU A 109 30.87 19.62 -35.18
C LEU A 109 30.24 19.36 -33.80
N ASP A 110 28.91 19.30 -33.78
CA ASP A 110 28.05 19.06 -32.62
C ASP A 110 28.23 17.63 -32.07
N PHE A 111 28.77 17.54 -30.85
CA PHE A 111 29.00 16.28 -30.12
C PHE A 111 27.76 15.84 -29.32
N GLY A 112 26.62 15.73 -30.00
CA GLY A 112 25.47 14.97 -29.50
C GLY A 112 24.60 15.68 -28.47
N GLU A 113 24.38 17.00 -28.59
CA GLU A 113 23.49 17.75 -27.69
C GLU A 113 22.00 17.36 -27.79
N ASP A 114 21.62 16.51 -28.75
CA ASP A 114 20.26 16.02 -29.00
C ASP A 114 19.58 15.30 -27.80
N LEU A 115 20.34 14.69 -26.89
CA LEU A 115 19.82 13.80 -25.83
C LEU A 115 19.98 14.39 -24.43
N LYS A 116 18.99 15.18 -23.99
CA LYS A 116 18.90 15.69 -22.63
C LYS A 116 18.00 14.82 -21.74
N PHE A 117 18.56 14.22 -20.70
CA PHE A 117 17.79 13.53 -19.66
C PHE A 117 17.24 14.54 -18.64
N GLU A 118 15.92 14.55 -18.46
CA GLU A 118 15.27 15.30 -17.37
C GLU A 118 14.79 14.33 -16.29
N PRO A 119 15.47 14.23 -15.13
CA PRO A 119 15.04 13.35 -14.06
C PRO A 119 13.72 13.84 -13.46
N LEU A 120 12.74 12.95 -13.36
CA LEU A 120 11.54 13.20 -12.55
C LEU A 120 11.96 13.32 -11.08
N ASN A 121 11.84 14.52 -10.49
CA ASN A 121 12.09 14.77 -9.06
C ASN A 121 11.00 14.14 -8.17
N ILE A 122 10.91 12.82 -8.20
CA ILE A 122 10.01 11.99 -7.38
C ILE A 122 10.37 12.13 -5.89
N VAL A 123 11.65 12.34 -5.56
CA VAL A 123 12.09 12.65 -4.20
C VAL A 123 11.47 13.96 -3.70
N ASP A 124 11.41 15.03 -4.51
CA ASP A 124 10.75 16.29 -4.10
C ASP A 124 9.25 16.11 -3.87
N LYS A 125 8.60 15.22 -4.65
CA LYS A 125 7.18 14.87 -4.47
C LYS A 125 6.95 14.17 -3.13
N PHE A 126 7.85 13.30 -2.70
CA PHE A 126 7.81 12.64 -1.38
C PHE A 126 8.29 13.56 -0.23
N GLN A 127 9.26 14.44 -0.44
CA GLN A 127 9.70 15.40 0.58
C GLN A 127 8.64 16.47 0.86
N LYS A 128 7.91 16.92 -0.16
CA LYS A 128 6.75 17.81 0.00
C LYS A 128 5.58 17.15 0.74
N SER A 129 5.47 15.82 0.74
CA SER A 129 4.46 15.10 1.54
C SER A 129 4.94 14.78 2.96
N SER A 130 6.23 14.50 3.16
CA SER A 130 6.81 14.11 4.47
C SER A 130 7.25 15.28 5.36
N SER A 131 7.59 16.44 4.79
CA SER A 131 7.93 17.67 5.56
C SER A 131 6.78 18.10 6.49
N VAL A 132 5.54 17.96 6.03
CA VAL A 132 4.30 18.23 6.82
C VAL A 132 4.08 17.22 7.97
N VAL A 133 4.87 16.13 8.03
CA VAL A 133 4.72 15.05 9.03
C VAL A 133 5.84 15.06 10.08
N LYS A 134 6.98 15.71 9.81
CA LYS A 134 8.14 15.72 10.73
C LYS A 134 8.04 16.73 11.87
N GLU A 135 7.02 17.58 11.91
CA GLU A 135 6.84 18.62 12.95
C GLU A 135 6.03 18.16 14.18
N SER A 136 5.47 16.93 14.20
CA SER A 136 4.76 16.39 15.37
C SER A 136 5.73 15.90 16.45
N VAL A 137 6.29 16.84 17.23
CA VAL A 137 7.16 16.57 18.40
C VAL A 137 6.34 16.02 19.58
N GLY A 138 5.92 14.77 19.46
CA GLY A 138 5.38 13.94 20.55
C GLY A 138 6.34 12.79 20.90
N SER A 139 6.35 12.37 22.16
CA SER A 139 7.14 11.22 22.60
C SER A 139 6.69 9.94 21.87
N ARG A 140 7.55 9.39 21.01
CA ARG A 140 7.25 8.14 20.30
C ARG A 140 7.47 6.94 21.22
N PHE A 141 6.46 6.08 21.34
CA PHE A 141 6.52 4.81 22.07
C PHE A 141 6.77 3.65 21.12
N GLY A 142 7.83 3.75 20.32
CA GLY A 142 8.19 2.73 19.33
C GLY A 142 8.72 1.46 20.00
N TYR A 143 7.86 0.48 20.24
CA TYR A 143 8.22 -0.80 20.89
C TYR A 143 8.49 -1.94 19.90
N ARG A 144 8.08 -1.81 18.62
CA ARG A 144 8.50 -2.71 17.53
C ARG A 144 9.42 -2.00 16.53
N LYS A 145 10.31 -2.77 15.90
CA LYS A 145 11.12 -2.27 14.78
C LYS A 145 10.26 -2.15 13.50
N PRO A 146 10.66 -1.29 12.55
CA PRO A 146 10.05 -1.24 11.23
C PRO A 146 10.41 -2.52 10.46
N LYS A 147 9.39 -3.31 10.11
CA LYS A 147 9.54 -4.65 9.52
C LYS A 147 9.26 -4.60 8.02
N LEU A 148 10.20 -5.08 7.21
CA LEU A 148 10.12 -5.09 5.76
C LEU A 148 10.15 -6.52 5.20
N ALA A 149 9.28 -6.81 4.24
CA ALA A 149 9.35 -8.06 3.47
C ALA A 149 10.36 -7.92 2.32
N LEU A 150 11.24 -8.91 2.15
CA LEU A 150 12.14 -9.06 1.01
C LEU A 150 11.68 -10.22 0.15
N VAL A 151 11.20 -9.94 -1.06
CA VAL A 151 10.56 -10.92 -1.93
C VAL A 151 11.47 -11.30 -3.09
N PHE A 152 11.66 -12.60 -3.29
CA PHE A 152 12.39 -13.20 -4.41
C PHE A 152 11.53 -14.29 -5.08
N ALA A 153 11.84 -14.65 -6.32
CA ALA A 153 11.26 -15.85 -6.93
C ALA A 153 11.90 -17.11 -6.32
N ASP A 154 13.23 -17.13 -6.31
CA ASP A 154 14.06 -18.22 -5.83
C ASP A 154 15.21 -17.69 -4.94
N LEU A 155 15.80 -18.59 -4.15
CA LEU A 155 16.98 -18.31 -3.32
C LEU A 155 18.27 -18.91 -3.90
N GLN A 156 18.40 -19.01 -5.24
CA GLN A 156 19.66 -19.35 -5.87
C GLN A 156 20.67 -18.20 -5.73
N ILE A 157 21.97 -18.50 -5.66
CA ILE A 157 22.98 -17.44 -5.55
C ILE A 157 23.12 -16.74 -6.90
N ASP A 158 22.70 -15.48 -6.92
CA ASP A 158 22.81 -14.57 -8.05
C ASP A 158 23.21 -13.15 -7.62
N HIS A 159 23.14 -12.19 -8.54
CA HIS A 159 23.48 -10.79 -8.26
C HIS A 159 22.42 -10.06 -7.41
N HIS A 160 21.13 -10.43 -7.50
CA HIS A 160 20.08 -9.85 -6.66
C HIS A 160 20.25 -10.26 -5.19
N GLN A 161 20.60 -11.51 -4.90
CA GLN A 161 20.89 -11.97 -3.54
C GLN A 161 22.08 -11.20 -2.93
N ILE A 162 23.17 -11.02 -3.68
CA ILE A 162 24.38 -10.31 -3.20
C ILE A 162 24.09 -8.83 -2.93
N LEU A 163 23.34 -8.19 -3.83
CA LEU A 163 22.87 -6.81 -3.69
C LEU A 163 22.01 -6.65 -2.42
N MET A 164 20.97 -7.47 -2.30
CA MET A 164 19.99 -7.34 -1.22
C MET A 164 20.54 -7.75 0.14
N VAL A 165 21.40 -8.77 0.24
CA VAL A 165 22.10 -9.08 1.51
C VAL A 165 23.00 -7.92 1.93
N THR A 166 23.63 -7.22 0.98
CA THR A 166 24.46 -6.04 1.28
C THR A 166 23.61 -4.87 1.78
N VAL A 167 22.51 -4.56 1.11
CA VAL A 167 21.57 -3.50 1.52
C VAL A 167 20.89 -3.84 2.86
N ALA A 168 20.37 -5.05 3.03
CA ALA A 168 19.74 -5.50 4.27
C ALA A 168 20.71 -5.46 5.46
N SER A 169 21.97 -5.88 5.29
CA SER A 169 22.99 -5.79 6.33
C SER A 169 23.19 -4.35 6.85
N ALA A 170 23.15 -3.37 5.96
CA ALA A 170 23.26 -1.95 6.33
C ALA A 170 21.97 -1.39 6.96
N LEU A 171 20.80 -1.83 6.50
CA LEU A 171 19.51 -1.40 7.05
C LEU A 171 19.23 -2.03 8.44
N LEU A 172 19.70 -3.25 8.70
CA LEU A 172 19.67 -3.88 10.03
C LEU A 172 20.47 -3.06 11.06
N GLU A 173 21.62 -2.46 10.69
CA GLU A 173 22.46 -1.63 11.56
C GLU A 173 21.71 -0.38 12.05
N ILE A 174 20.93 0.28 11.19
CA ILE A 174 20.11 1.45 11.55
C ILE A 174 18.75 1.10 12.16
N GLY A 175 18.46 -0.18 12.39
CA GLY A 175 17.33 -0.63 13.21
C GLY A 175 16.10 -1.17 12.46
N TYR A 176 16.18 -1.41 11.15
CA TYR A 176 15.15 -2.18 10.45
C TYR A 176 15.14 -3.65 10.88
N GLU A 177 14.06 -4.35 10.55
CA GLU A 177 13.89 -5.80 10.65
C GLU A 177 13.40 -6.35 9.31
N PHE A 178 13.83 -7.56 8.94
CA PHE A 178 13.51 -8.17 7.65
C PHE A 178 12.96 -9.58 7.80
N GLU A 179 12.13 -9.96 6.84
CA GLU A 179 11.70 -11.33 6.60
C GLU A 179 11.74 -11.60 5.10
N VAL A 180 12.32 -12.73 4.70
CA VAL A 180 12.51 -13.10 3.29
C VAL A 180 11.43 -14.07 2.86
N LEU A 181 10.70 -13.70 1.81
CA LEU A 181 9.65 -14.49 1.17
C LEU A 181 10.17 -15.00 -0.19
N SER A 182 10.06 -16.29 -0.45
CA SER A 182 10.45 -16.90 -1.74
C SER A 182 9.49 -17.99 -2.18
N GLN A 183 9.38 -18.25 -3.48
CA GLN A 183 8.57 -19.36 -4.02
C GLN A 183 9.37 -20.67 -4.01
N GLU A 184 10.66 -20.57 -4.35
CA GLU A 184 11.60 -21.69 -4.38
C GLU A 184 12.73 -21.49 -3.35
N ASP A 185 13.07 -22.56 -2.63
CA ASP A 185 14.22 -22.56 -1.71
C ASP A 185 15.54 -22.65 -2.48
N GLY A 186 16.64 -22.34 -1.81
CA GLY A 186 17.95 -22.34 -2.44
C GLY A 186 19.11 -21.97 -1.51
N PRO A 187 20.35 -22.11 -2.00
CA PRO A 187 21.58 -21.92 -1.24
C PRO A 187 21.70 -20.58 -0.49
N ALA A 188 21.07 -19.50 -0.96
CA ALA A 188 21.10 -18.20 -0.28
C ALA A 188 20.35 -18.19 1.07
N ASN A 189 19.45 -19.15 1.33
CA ASN A 189 18.72 -19.29 2.60
C ASN A 189 19.68 -19.34 3.82
N VAL A 190 20.80 -20.04 3.68
CA VAL A 190 21.84 -20.12 4.73
C VAL A 190 22.44 -18.75 5.04
N VAL A 191 22.66 -17.91 4.01
CA VAL A 191 23.23 -16.55 4.16
C VAL A 191 22.24 -15.61 4.84
N TRP A 192 20.95 -15.70 4.51
CA TRP A 192 19.90 -14.92 5.17
C TRP A 192 19.78 -15.27 6.66
N ARG A 193 19.81 -16.57 7.01
CA ARG A 193 19.80 -17.01 8.41
C ARG A 193 21.06 -16.59 9.17
N ASP A 194 22.23 -16.62 8.53
CA ASP A 194 23.52 -16.18 9.12
C ASP A 194 23.54 -14.67 9.47
N ILE A 195 22.77 -13.83 8.77
CA ILE A 195 22.56 -12.42 9.15
C ILE A 195 21.38 -12.20 10.10
N GLY A 196 20.75 -13.27 10.61
CA GLY A 196 19.65 -13.20 11.57
C GLY A 196 18.28 -12.88 10.97
N VAL A 197 18.09 -13.08 9.66
CA VAL A 197 16.84 -12.82 8.95
C VAL A 197 16.06 -14.14 8.76
N SER A 198 14.76 -14.13 9.06
CA SER A 198 13.88 -15.28 8.83
C SER A 198 13.60 -15.46 7.34
N VAL A 199 13.45 -16.71 6.93
CA VAL A 199 13.16 -17.10 5.54
C VAL A 199 11.94 -18.01 5.55
N THR A 200 10.87 -17.60 4.87
CA THR A 200 9.69 -18.43 4.59
C THR A 200 9.64 -18.74 3.10
N VAL A 201 9.59 -20.03 2.76
CA VAL A 201 9.42 -20.50 1.39
C VAL A 201 7.98 -20.97 1.25
N ASP A 202 7.24 -20.34 0.34
CA ASP A 202 5.84 -20.65 0.06
C ASP A 202 5.77 -21.39 -1.28
N SER A 203 5.79 -22.73 -1.21
CA SER A 203 5.79 -23.60 -2.39
C SER A 203 4.48 -23.48 -3.15
N GLN A 204 4.54 -23.33 -4.48
CA GLN A 204 3.35 -23.21 -5.33
C GLN A 204 2.45 -24.45 -5.26
N ASP A 205 1.40 -24.40 -4.43
CA ASP A 205 0.15 -25.12 -4.69
C ASP A 205 -0.63 -24.33 -5.76
N GLU A 206 -1.16 -25.04 -6.77
CA GLU A 206 -1.74 -24.44 -7.99
C GLU A 206 -2.94 -23.50 -7.74
N ASN A 207 -3.57 -23.58 -6.56
CA ASN A 207 -4.60 -22.63 -6.12
C ASN A 207 -3.96 -21.44 -5.41
N MET A 208 -3.41 -20.53 -6.22
CA MET A 208 -2.79 -19.25 -5.83
C MET A 208 -3.73 -18.37 -4.97
N MET A 209 -3.74 -18.63 -3.66
CA MET A 209 -4.50 -17.88 -2.67
C MET A 209 -3.54 -17.34 -1.61
N CYS A 210 -3.17 -16.07 -1.80
CA CYS A 210 -2.25 -15.26 -1.00
C CYS A 210 -2.22 -15.64 0.50
N SER A 211 -1.25 -16.48 0.87
CA SER A 211 -1.02 -17.00 2.22
C SER A 211 -0.45 -15.93 3.17
N VAL A 212 0.22 -14.92 2.61
CA VAL A 212 0.94 -13.87 3.34
C VAL A 212 0.02 -12.70 3.67
N ASP A 213 -0.19 -12.43 4.96
CA ASP A 213 -0.77 -11.15 5.40
C ASP A 213 0.28 -10.03 5.28
N TRP A 214 0.23 -9.34 4.15
CA TRP A 214 1.10 -8.21 3.84
C TRP A 214 0.99 -7.04 4.83
N LEU A 215 -0.09 -6.94 5.62
CA LEU A 215 -0.24 -5.86 6.61
C LEU A 215 0.67 -6.00 7.84
N ASN A 216 1.37 -7.13 7.98
CA ASN A 216 2.42 -7.32 8.97
C ASN A 216 3.74 -6.59 8.64
N TYR A 217 3.83 -5.99 7.45
CA TYR A 217 5.02 -5.27 6.98
C TYR A 217 4.71 -3.78 6.78
N ASP A 218 5.65 -2.94 7.19
CA ASP A 218 5.57 -1.48 6.98
C ASP A 218 5.95 -1.09 5.53
N GLY A 219 6.59 -2.01 4.80
CA GLY A 219 6.93 -1.90 3.37
C GLY A 219 7.40 -3.23 2.78
N VAL A 220 7.36 -3.35 1.45
CA VAL A 220 7.75 -4.57 0.70
C VAL A 220 8.81 -4.22 -0.35
N LEU A 221 9.91 -4.97 -0.36
CA LEU A 221 10.98 -4.91 -1.34
C LEU A 221 10.86 -6.13 -2.26
N VAL A 222 10.39 -5.92 -3.49
CA VAL A 222 10.31 -6.99 -4.51
C VAL A 222 11.54 -6.93 -5.39
N ASN A 223 12.15 -8.08 -5.68
CA ASN A 223 13.37 -8.17 -6.49
C ASN A 223 13.16 -9.06 -7.70
N SER A 224 13.71 -8.65 -8.85
CA SER A 224 13.57 -9.31 -10.16
C SER A 224 12.14 -9.23 -10.73
N LEU A 225 12.03 -9.37 -12.06
CA LEU A 225 10.77 -9.64 -12.74
C LEU A 225 10.19 -11.01 -12.39
N ASN A 226 11.03 -11.96 -11.98
CA ASN A 226 10.58 -13.32 -11.66
C ASN A 226 9.61 -13.35 -10.46
N ALA A 227 9.69 -12.37 -9.56
CA ALA A 227 8.83 -12.28 -8.37
C ALA A 227 7.42 -11.70 -8.65
N VAL A 228 7.05 -11.43 -9.91
CA VAL A 228 5.74 -10.85 -10.30
C VAL A 228 4.54 -11.64 -9.78
N GLY A 229 4.67 -12.95 -9.55
CA GLY A 229 3.60 -13.75 -8.94
C GLY A 229 3.08 -13.15 -7.61
N PHE A 230 3.98 -12.66 -6.74
CA PHE A 230 3.55 -12.02 -5.49
C PHE A 230 2.79 -10.70 -5.70
N LEU A 231 3.09 -9.96 -6.78
CA LEU A 231 2.42 -8.70 -7.11
C LEU A 231 0.96 -8.88 -7.55
N SER A 232 0.54 -10.11 -7.90
CA SER A 232 -0.85 -10.41 -8.26
C SER A 232 -1.82 -10.32 -7.07
N CYS A 233 -1.33 -10.52 -5.85
CA CYS A 233 -2.12 -10.47 -4.62
C CYS A 233 -2.77 -9.09 -4.33
N GLU A 234 -3.83 -9.09 -3.52
CA GLU A 234 -4.21 -7.93 -2.70
C GLU A 234 -3.75 -8.22 -1.25
N PRO A 235 -3.45 -7.22 -0.39
CA PRO A 235 -3.99 -5.85 -0.39
C PRO A 235 -2.92 -4.74 -0.52
N PHE A 236 -2.26 -4.62 -1.68
CA PHE A 236 -1.25 -3.60 -1.96
C PHE A 236 -1.76 -2.13 -2.02
N LYS A 237 -2.98 -1.84 -1.56
CA LYS A 237 -3.51 -0.47 -1.47
C LYS A 237 -3.04 0.31 -0.24
N ASN A 238 -2.45 -0.38 0.75
CA ASN A 238 -2.03 0.21 2.02
C ASN A 238 -0.54 0.01 2.39
N VAL A 239 0.20 -0.86 1.70
CA VAL A 239 1.62 -1.13 1.96
C VAL A 239 2.46 -0.61 0.80
N HIS A 240 3.56 0.08 1.09
CA HIS A 240 4.43 0.64 0.04
C HIS A 240 5.31 -0.47 -0.55
N ILE A 241 5.20 -0.68 -1.87
CA ILE A 241 6.06 -1.59 -2.63
C ILE A 241 7.18 -0.79 -3.29
N VAL A 242 8.42 -1.20 -3.07
CA VAL A 242 9.58 -0.82 -3.89
C VAL A 242 9.99 -2.05 -4.70
N TRP A 243 9.98 -1.95 -6.03
CA TRP A 243 10.29 -3.07 -6.92
C TRP A 243 11.60 -2.82 -7.66
N THR A 244 12.61 -3.64 -7.39
CA THR A 244 13.95 -3.58 -8.00
C THR A 244 14.00 -4.44 -9.26
N ILE A 245 14.24 -3.81 -10.42
CA ILE A 245 14.33 -4.47 -11.73
C ILE A 245 15.72 -4.17 -12.32
N HIS A 246 16.48 -5.21 -12.65
CA HIS A 246 17.81 -5.11 -13.28
C HIS A 246 17.83 -5.67 -14.70
N GLU A 247 16.84 -6.51 -15.02
CA GLU A 247 16.79 -7.27 -16.26
C GLU A 247 16.38 -6.38 -17.43
N GLN A 248 17.03 -6.57 -18.59
CA GLN A 248 16.65 -5.88 -19.83
C GLN A 248 15.62 -6.66 -20.68
N THR A 249 15.43 -7.95 -20.40
CA THR A 249 14.70 -8.91 -21.23
C THR A 249 13.27 -8.48 -21.57
N LEU A 250 12.50 -8.00 -20.59
CA LEU A 250 11.15 -7.47 -20.83
C LEU A 250 11.18 -6.11 -21.56
N GLY A 251 12.18 -5.26 -21.31
CA GLY A 251 12.39 -4.03 -22.06
C GLY A 251 12.63 -4.26 -23.56
N ASP A 252 13.38 -5.31 -23.91
CA ASP A 252 13.59 -5.73 -25.30
C ASP A 252 12.33 -6.34 -25.92
N ARG A 253 11.57 -7.17 -25.16
CA ARG A 253 10.26 -7.71 -25.61
C ARG A 253 9.19 -6.62 -25.78
N LEU A 254 9.17 -5.59 -24.94
CA LEU A 254 8.23 -4.46 -25.07
C LEU A 254 8.34 -3.76 -26.43
N ARG A 255 9.56 -3.62 -26.98
CA ARG A 255 9.76 -3.10 -28.35
C ARG A 255 9.16 -4.00 -29.41
N GLN A 256 9.21 -5.33 -29.21
CA GLN A 256 8.59 -6.30 -30.11
C GLN A 256 7.06 -6.22 -30.03
N TYR A 257 6.47 -6.14 -28.83
CA TYR A 257 5.02 -5.99 -28.66
C TYR A 257 4.45 -4.71 -29.29
N VAL A 258 5.17 -3.59 -29.19
CA VAL A 258 4.79 -2.35 -29.87
C VAL A 258 4.86 -2.52 -31.40
N SER A 259 5.87 -3.25 -31.90
CA SER A 259 6.03 -3.52 -33.33
C SER A 259 5.02 -4.55 -33.88
N SER A 260 4.51 -5.46 -33.04
CA SER A 260 3.51 -6.48 -33.40
C SER A 260 2.05 -6.07 -33.12
N GLY A 261 1.83 -5.01 -32.33
CA GLY A 261 0.51 -4.51 -31.97
C GLY A 261 -0.14 -5.17 -30.74
N ASN A 262 0.63 -5.82 -29.87
CA ASN A 262 0.10 -6.58 -28.71
C ASN A 262 -0.28 -5.66 -27.52
N SER A 263 -1.32 -4.83 -27.68
CA SER A 263 -1.75 -3.85 -26.67
C SER A 263 -2.20 -4.47 -25.34
N GLU A 264 -2.84 -5.64 -25.34
CA GLU A 264 -3.37 -6.28 -24.12
C GLU A 264 -2.28 -6.69 -23.12
N LEU A 265 -1.15 -7.21 -23.63
CA LEU A 265 0.02 -7.54 -22.80
C LEU A 265 0.63 -6.26 -22.21
N ILE A 266 0.78 -5.21 -23.02
CA ILE A 266 1.31 -3.91 -22.57
C ILE A 266 0.42 -3.31 -21.47
N ASP A 267 -0.91 -3.37 -21.62
CA ASP A 267 -1.83 -2.85 -20.61
C ASP A 267 -1.90 -3.72 -19.35
N THR A 268 -1.63 -5.02 -19.45
CA THR A 268 -1.48 -5.92 -18.29
C THR A 268 -0.19 -5.61 -17.52
N TRP A 269 0.93 -5.43 -18.22
CA TRP A 269 2.19 -4.97 -17.61
C TRP A 269 2.06 -3.59 -16.97
N LYS A 270 1.41 -2.62 -17.63
CA LYS A 270 1.10 -1.31 -17.03
C LYS A 270 0.27 -1.45 -15.75
N LYS A 271 -0.75 -2.33 -15.71
CA LYS A 271 -1.54 -2.57 -14.49
C LYS A 271 -0.71 -3.12 -13.34
N LEU A 272 0.32 -3.93 -13.62
CA LEU A 272 1.26 -4.45 -12.61
C LEU A 272 2.25 -3.38 -12.15
N PHE A 273 2.86 -2.64 -13.08
CA PHE A 273 3.80 -1.55 -12.78
C PHE A 273 3.14 -0.42 -11.97
N ASN A 274 1.85 -0.16 -12.19
CA ASN A 274 1.04 0.77 -11.38
C ASN A 274 0.78 0.29 -9.92
N ARG A 275 1.04 -0.98 -9.57
CA ARG A 275 0.92 -1.46 -8.17
C ARG A 275 2.12 -1.05 -7.32
N ALA A 276 3.28 -0.85 -7.93
CA ALA A 276 4.48 -0.44 -7.22
C ALA A 276 4.40 1.04 -6.79
N ALA A 277 4.80 1.35 -5.56
CA ALA A 277 4.91 2.74 -5.11
C ALA A 277 6.12 3.43 -5.76
N VAL A 278 7.23 2.70 -5.91
CA VAL A 278 8.41 3.07 -6.71
C VAL A 278 9.00 1.84 -7.39
N ILE A 279 9.50 2.00 -8.61
CA ILE A 279 10.27 1.00 -9.34
C ILE A 279 11.71 1.47 -9.43
N VAL A 280 12.67 0.66 -8.99
CA VAL A 280 14.09 0.98 -8.90
C VAL A 280 14.87 0.27 -10.00
N PHE A 281 15.66 1.05 -10.74
CA PHE A 281 16.60 0.55 -11.76
C PHE A 281 18.07 0.86 -11.38
N PRO A 282 19.03 -0.01 -11.76
CA PRO A 282 20.46 0.16 -11.46
C PRO A 282 21.18 1.21 -12.32
N ASN A 283 20.59 1.66 -13.42
CA ASN A 283 21.16 2.66 -14.34
C ASN A 283 20.05 3.50 -15.01
N TYR A 284 20.44 4.54 -15.76
CA TYR A 284 19.49 5.42 -16.47
C TYR A 284 19.03 4.88 -17.83
N VAL A 285 19.61 3.77 -18.32
CA VAL A 285 19.26 3.17 -19.62
C VAL A 285 17.99 2.31 -19.53
N LEU A 286 17.87 1.52 -18.47
CA LEU A 286 16.70 0.65 -18.25
C LEU A 286 15.36 1.41 -18.20
N PRO A 287 15.20 2.54 -17.47
CA PRO A 287 13.97 3.35 -17.52
C PRO A 287 13.49 3.70 -18.94
N ILE A 288 14.43 3.92 -19.88
CA ILE A 288 14.12 4.21 -21.29
C ILE A 288 13.58 2.96 -21.98
N ALA A 289 14.19 1.79 -21.75
CA ALA A 289 13.72 0.52 -22.30
C ALA A 289 12.32 0.15 -21.77
N TYR A 290 12.01 0.52 -20.53
CA TYR A 290 10.70 0.31 -19.88
C TYR A 290 9.71 1.48 -20.05
N SER A 291 10.04 2.50 -20.84
CA SER A 291 9.21 3.72 -21.01
C SER A 291 7.77 3.46 -21.48
N VAL A 292 7.53 2.39 -22.26
CA VAL A 292 6.20 1.97 -22.72
C VAL A 292 5.24 1.63 -21.57
N CYS A 293 5.79 1.22 -20.43
CA CYS A 293 5.04 0.86 -19.22
C CYS A 293 5.10 1.92 -18.10
N ASP A 294 5.72 3.09 -18.34
CA ASP A 294 6.01 4.08 -17.29
C ASP A 294 4.74 4.62 -16.60
N PRO A 295 4.55 4.36 -15.29
CA PRO A 295 3.48 4.94 -14.48
C PRO A 295 3.81 6.33 -13.91
N GLY A 296 5.03 6.83 -14.11
CA GLY A 296 5.59 7.99 -13.42
C GLY A 296 6.12 7.68 -12.00
N ASN A 297 6.54 6.44 -11.76
CA ASN A 297 7.07 5.94 -10.48
C ASN A 297 8.52 5.40 -10.56
N TYR A 298 9.22 5.63 -11.68
CA TYR A 298 10.58 5.14 -11.91
C TYR A 298 11.64 5.94 -11.14
N PHE A 299 12.56 5.22 -10.50
CA PHE A 299 13.67 5.77 -9.72
C PHE A 299 14.97 5.03 -10.08
N VAL A 300 16.12 5.71 -9.98
CA VAL A 300 17.42 5.14 -10.33
C VAL A 300 18.34 5.18 -9.12
N ILE A 301 18.86 4.01 -8.74
CA ILE A 301 19.92 3.86 -7.72
C ILE A 301 21.12 3.26 -8.45
N THR A 302 22.17 4.05 -8.66
CA THR A 302 23.31 3.62 -9.48
C THR A 302 24.17 2.59 -8.76
N GLY A 303 24.26 1.38 -9.30
CA GLY A 303 25.17 0.32 -8.84
C GLY A 303 24.57 -1.08 -8.93
N SER A 304 25.41 -2.07 -9.27
CA SER A 304 25.02 -3.49 -9.31
C SER A 304 26.26 -4.40 -9.14
N PRO A 305 26.19 -5.48 -8.34
CA PRO A 305 27.26 -6.48 -8.28
C PRO A 305 27.31 -7.41 -9.51
N GLU A 306 26.35 -7.29 -10.43
CA GLU A 306 26.14 -8.22 -11.55
C GLU A 306 27.38 -8.41 -12.45
N GLU A 307 28.07 -7.33 -12.81
CA GLU A 307 29.22 -7.43 -13.73
C GLU A 307 30.46 -8.04 -13.07
N ALA A 308 30.68 -7.74 -11.79
CA ALA A 308 31.72 -8.41 -10.99
C ALA A 308 31.39 -9.90 -10.77
N TRP A 309 30.10 -10.23 -10.61
CA TRP A 309 29.61 -11.60 -10.44
C TRP A 309 29.77 -12.45 -11.71
N LYS A 310 29.39 -11.90 -12.88
CA LYS A 310 29.61 -12.54 -14.19
C LYS A 310 31.10 -12.78 -14.44
N ALA A 311 31.95 -11.79 -14.19
CA ALA A 311 33.38 -11.89 -14.42
C ALA A 311 34.07 -12.94 -13.52
N ASP A 312 33.71 -13.00 -12.23
CA ASP A 312 34.21 -14.05 -11.33
C ASP A 312 33.80 -15.46 -11.84
N ARG A 313 32.54 -15.68 -12.23
CA ARG A 313 32.07 -16.97 -12.78
C ARG A 313 32.76 -17.35 -14.10
N GLN A 314 32.86 -16.42 -15.05
CA GLN A 314 33.52 -16.69 -16.34
C GLN A 314 35.02 -16.99 -16.17
N SER A 315 35.68 -16.44 -15.15
CA SER A 315 37.09 -16.77 -14.87
C SER A 315 37.33 -18.24 -14.47
N VAL A 316 36.29 -18.95 -14.03
CA VAL A 316 36.37 -20.39 -13.66
C VAL A 316 36.23 -21.30 -14.90
N SER A 317 35.42 -20.93 -15.89
CA SER A 317 35.24 -21.72 -17.13
C SER A 317 36.27 -21.42 -18.23
N ALA A 318 37.05 -20.35 -18.10
CA ALA A 318 38.03 -19.88 -19.09
C ALA A 318 39.30 -20.76 -19.27
N LYS A 319 39.23 -22.08 -19.00
CA LYS A 319 40.30 -23.03 -19.36
C LYS A 319 40.25 -23.48 -20.82
N ASP A 320 39.12 -23.29 -21.51
CA ASP A 320 38.98 -23.61 -22.93
C ASP A 320 39.22 -22.38 -23.82
N ASN A 321 39.99 -22.59 -24.90
CA ASN A 321 40.52 -21.54 -25.79
C ASN A 321 39.44 -20.77 -26.58
N GLN A 322 38.78 -19.80 -25.94
CA GLN A 322 37.68 -19.03 -26.52
C GLN A 322 38.06 -18.23 -27.79
N ARG A 323 39.33 -17.82 -27.93
CA ARG A 323 39.87 -17.15 -29.15
C ARG A 323 39.68 -17.97 -30.43
N LEU A 324 39.66 -19.31 -30.35
CA LEU A 324 39.41 -20.19 -31.49
C LEU A 324 37.97 -20.12 -31.99
N LYS A 325 36.98 -19.90 -31.11
CA LYS A 325 35.56 -19.77 -31.49
C LYS A 325 35.28 -18.48 -32.26
N THR A 326 36.09 -17.45 -32.06
CA THR A 326 35.98 -16.13 -32.70
C THR A 326 36.80 -15.98 -33.99
N GLY A 327 37.54 -17.01 -34.42
CA GLY A 327 38.33 -16.99 -35.66
C GLY A 327 39.62 -16.16 -35.63
N TYR A 328 40.08 -15.72 -34.44
CA TYR A 328 41.33 -14.98 -34.26
C TYR A 328 42.49 -15.92 -33.92
N ARG A 329 43.72 -15.56 -34.33
CA ARG A 329 44.91 -16.34 -33.97
C ARG A 329 45.28 -16.08 -32.49
N PRO A 330 45.88 -17.06 -31.78
CA PRO A 330 46.29 -16.86 -30.40
C PRO A 330 47.21 -15.65 -30.16
N ASN A 331 48.03 -15.31 -31.17
CA ASN A 331 49.00 -14.21 -31.16
C ASN A 331 48.48 -12.88 -31.75
N ASP A 332 47.22 -12.79 -32.18
CA ASP A 332 46.65 -11.50 -32.62
C ASP A 332 46.44 -10.59 -31.39
N PHE A 333 46.68 -9.29 -31.55
CA PHE A 333 46.45 -8.27 -30.52
C PHE A 333 45.14 -7.55 -30.80
N VAL A 334 44.18 -7.68 -29.88
CA VAL A 334 42.79 -7.26 -30.11
C VAL A 334 42.45 -6.01 -29.30
N VAL A 335 42.16 -4.91 -29.99
CA VAL A 335 41.63 -3.67 -29.39
C VAL A 335 40.11 -3.65 -29.55
N ALA A 336 39.36 -3.53 -28.46
CA ALA A 336 37.91 -3.35 -28.49
C ALA A 336 37.56 -1.87 -28.28
N VAL A 337 37.03 -1.20 -29.30
CA VAL A 337 36.41 0.12 -29.20
C VAL A 337 34.94 -0.08 -28.87
N VAL A 338 34.52 0.36 -27.69
CA VAL A 338 33.15 0.18 -27.17
C VAL A 338 32.51 1.54 -26.91
N GLY A 339 31.20 1.66 -27.12
CA GLY A 339 30.48 2.93 -26.95
C GLY A 339 29.36 2.89 -25.91
N SER A 340 28.57 3.96 -25.89
CA SER A 340 27.30 4.04 -25.20
C SER A 340 26.31 2.97 -25.69
N GLN A 341 25.39 2.56 -24.83
CA GLN A 341 24.21 1.79 -25.23
C GLN A 341 23.17 2.66 -25.97
N LEU A 342 23.30 3.98 -25.88
CA LEU A 342 22.42 4.95 -26.51
C LEU A 342 22.91 5.29 -27.93
N SER A 343 21.96 5.41 -28.87
CA SER A 343 22.24 5.82 -30.24
C SER A 343 22.03 7.33 -30.40
N TYR A 344 23.06 8.04 -30.88
CA TYR A 344 23.05 9.48 -31.14
C TYR A 344 23.83 9.82 -32.41
N LYS A 345 23.59 11.01 -32.99
CA LYS A 345 24.07 11.38 -34.34
C LYS A 345 25.61 11.47 -34.45
N GLY A 346 26.31 11.81 -33.37
CA GLY A 346 27.78 11.98 -33.35
C GLY A 346 28.61 10.69 -33.31
N MET A 347 28.02 9.56 -32.90
CA MET A 347 28.76 8.32 -32.57
C MET A 347 29.70 7.78 -33.68
N TRP A 348 29.37 7.96 -34.96
CA TRP A 348 30.24 7.51 -36.07
C TRP A 348 31.47 8.42 -36.27
N LEU A 349 31.36 9.71 -35.97
CA LEU A 349 32.46 10.67 -36.05
C LEU A 349 33.46 10.42 -34.92
N GLU A 350 32.96 10.15 -33.72
CA GLU A 350 33.77 9.82 -32.53
C GLU A 350 34.57 8.53 -32.75
N HIS A 351 33.94 7.49 -33.29
CA HIS A 351 34.64 6.28 -33.71
C HIS A 351 35.67 6.53 -34.83
N ALA A 352 35.42 7.46 -35.76
CA ALA A 352 36.39 7.84 -36.77
C ALA A 352 37.63 8.53 -36.15
N PHE A 353 37.45 9.44 -35.19
CA PHE A 353 38.55 10.05 -34.45
C PHE A 353 39.36 9.03 -33.64
N VAL A 354 38.69 8.07 -32.98
CA VAL A 354 39.38 6.98 -32.26
C VAL A 354 40.18 6.12 -33.23
N LEU A 355 39.61 5.73 -34.38
CA LEU A 355 40.35 4.98 -35.42
C LEU A 355 41.52 5.78 -36.01
N GLN A 356 41.39 7.10 -36.15
CA GLN A 356 42.49 7.97 -36.60
C GLN A 356 43.63 8.01 -35.57
N ALA A 357 43.32 8.15 -34.27
CA ALA A 357 44.31 8.14 -33.19
C ALA A 357 45.02 6.78 -33.02
N LEU A 358 44.35 5.69 -33.36
CA LEU A 358 44.93 4.34 -33.32
C LEU A 358 45.76 3.98 -34.57
N HIS A 359 45.65 4.73 -35.68
CA HIS A 359 46.34 4.42 -36.93
C HIS A 359 47.88 4.29 -36.77
N PRO A 360 48.58 5.15 -36.00
CA PRO A 360 50.02 5.00 -35.75
C PRO A 360 50.43 3.70 -35.06
N LEU A 361 49.52 3.00 -34.39
CA LEU A 361 49.83 1.69 -33.78
C LEU A 361 50.16 0.62 -34.82
N LEU A 362 49.74 0.76 -36.08
CA LEU A 362 50.02 -0.24 -37.13
C LEU A 362 51.53 -0.52 -37.25
N ALA A 363 52.37 0.52 -37.12
CA ALA A 363 53.82 0.42 -37.19
C ALA A 363 54.45 -0.44 -36.07
N GLU A 364 53.82 -0.56 -34.89
CA GLU A 364 54.28 -1.44 -33.80
C GLU A 364 54.10 -2.94 -34.10
N PHE A 365 53.36 -3.27 -35.17
CA PHE A 365 53.10 -4.65 -35.59
C PHE A 365 53.82 -5.02 -36.90
N ASP A 366 54.37 -4.05 -37.63
CA ASP A 366 55.14 -4.29 -38.85
C ASP A 366 56.42 -5.09 -38.56
N GLY A 367 56.52 -6.28 -39.15
CA GLY A 367 57.60 -7.25 -38.88
C GLY A 367 57.41 -8.11 -37.64
N SER A 368 56.34 -7.93 -36.85
CA SER A 368 56.02 -8.76 -35.69
C SER A 368 55.26 -10.04 -36.06
N SER A 369 55.30 -11.07 -35.20
CA SER A 369 54.49 -12.30 -35.37
C SER A 369 53.01 -12.13 -34.99
N SER A 370 52.62 -10.94 -34.55
CA SER A 370 51.30 -10.55 -34.04
C SER A 370 50.63 -9.60 -35.02
N ARG A 371 49.32 -9.72 -35.23
CA ARG A 371 48.55 -8.77 -36.06
C ARG A 371 47.64 -7.95 -35.18
N LEU A 372 47.56 -6.64 -35.44
CA LEU A 372 46.54 -5.78 -34.84
C LEU A 372 45.16 -6.16 -35.40
N LYS A 373 44.16 -6.25 -34.52
CA LYS A 373 42.74 -6.35 -34.85
C LYS A 373 41.97 -5.35 -34.01
N ILE A 374 41.13 -4.54 -34.64
CA ILE A 374 40.27 -3.55 -33.97
C ILE A 374 38.82 -3.99 -34.14
N ILE A 375 38.12 -4.17 -33.03
CA ILE A 375 36.69 -4.51 -33.00
C ILE A 375 35.95 -3.28 -32.51
N VAL A 376 35.10 -2.69 -33.35
CA VAL A 376 34.19 -1.60 -32.97
C VAL A 376 32.85 -2.21 -32.60
N SER A 377 32.40 -2.03 -31.35
CA SER A 377 31.10 -2.51 -30.88
C SER A 377 30.23 -1.34 -30.43
N ALA A 378 29.17 -1.10 -31.19
CA ALA A 378 28.25 0.02 -31.02
C ALA A 378 26.80 -0.50 -30.91
N ALA A 379 25.96 0.25 -30.20
CA ALA A 379 24.54 -0.06 -30.06
C ALA A 379 23.86 -0.27 -31.44
N ASN A 380 22.83 -1.13 -31.48
CA ASN A 380 22.13 -1.57 -32.70
C ASN A 380 21.55 -0.42 -33.52
N SER A 381 22.42 0.15 -34.35
CA SER A 381 22.11 1.05 -35.42
C SER A 381 21.77 0.22 -36.66
N ILE A 382 20.70 0.63 -37.34
CA ILE A 382 20.13 -0.04 -38.52
C ILE A 382 21.27 -0.41 -39.48
N GLY A 383 21.26 -1.65 -40.00
CA GLY A 383 22.43 -2.44 -40.46
C GLY A 383 23.40 -1.86 -41.51
N ASN A 384 23.24 -0.60 -41.92
CA ASN A 384 24.23 0.17 -42.65
C ASN A 384 25.46 0.56 -41.81
N TYR A 385 25.39 0.57 -40.47
CA TYR A 385 26.50 1.05 -39.62
C TYR A 385 27.79 0.22 -39.77
N SER A 386 27.70 -1.10 -39.94
CA SER A 386 28.89 -1.94 -40.20
C SER A 386 29.67 -1.47 -41.43
N LYS A 387 28.95 -1.18 -42.52
CA LYS A 387 29.52 -0.67 -43.77
C LYS A 387 30.12 0.73 -43.60
N ILE A 388 29.56 1.57 -42.73
CA ILE A 388 30.11 2.90 -42.41
C ILE A 388 31.46 2.73 -41.71
N VAL A 389 31.57 1.91 -40.66
CA VAL A 389 32.83 1.65 -39.95
C VAL A 389 33.89 1.04 -40.88
N GLU A 390 33.51 0.08 -41.72
CA GLU A 390 34.41 -0.53 -42.71
C GLU A 390 34.89 0.50 -43.75
N THR A 391 34.00 1.37 -44.24
CA THR A 391 34.35 2.45 -45.19
C THR A 391 35.26 3.50 -44.56
N ILE A 392 35.05 3.85 -43.28
CA ILE A 392 35.91 4.77 -42.52
C ILE A 392 37.31 4.15 -42.37
N ALA A 393 37.40 2.87 -41.98
CA ALA A 393 38.68 2.19 -41.84
C ALA A 393 39.48 2.17 -43.16
N LEU A 394 38.82 1.85 -44.28
CA LEU A 394 39.45 1.86 -45.61
C LEU A 394 39.92 3.26 -46.01
N LYS A 395 39.12 4.31 -45.76
CA LYS A 395 39.51 5.71 -46.03
C LYS A 395 40.66 6.20 -45.16
N LEU A 396 40.78 5.69 -43.93
CA LEU A 396 41.87 5.98 -43.00
C LEU A 396 43.14 5.16 -43.29
N GLY A 397 43.18 4.33 -44.34
CA GLY A 397 44.36 3.56 -44.74
C GLY A 397 44.56 2.20 -44.06
N TYR A 398 43.58 1.72 -43.27
CA TYR A 398 43.69 0.42 -42.63
C TYR A 398 43.66 -0.74 -43.65
N PRO A 399 44.53 -1.76 -43.51
CA PRO A 399 44.48 -2.96 -44.34
C PRO A 399 43.16 -3.73 -44.17
N ASN A 400 42.72 -4.41 -45.24
CA ASN A 400 41.50 -5.25 -45.22
C ASN A 400 41.47 -6.19 -44.01
N GLU A 401 40.27 -6.34 -43.43
CA GLU A 401 39.99 -7.13 -42.21
C GLU A 401 40.67 -6.68 -40.91
N THR A 402 41.39 -5.55 -40.87
CA THR A 402 42.02 -5.05 -39.64
C THR A 402 40.99 -4.51 -38.66
N VAL A 403 40.04 -3.71 -39.16
CA VAL A 403 38.90 -3.19 -38.39
C VAL A 403 37.65 -4.00 -38.76
N LYS A 404 36.86 -4.42 -37.75
CA LYS A 404 35.55 -5.06 -37.95
C LYS A 404 34.53 -4.47 -36.97
N HIS A 405 33.30 -4.29 -37.42
CA HIS A 405 32.19 -3.91 -36.55
C HIS A 405 31.46 -5.16 -36.03
N VAL A 406 31.09 -5.17 -34.74
CA VAL A 406 30.32 -6.24 -34.10
C VAL A 406 29.13 -5.64 -33.36
N ALA A 407 27.92 -5.97 -33.81
CA ALA A 407 26.68 -5.53 -33.19
C ALA A 407 26.57 -6.02 -31.72
N VAL A 408 25.91 -5.23 -30.88
CA VAL A 408 25.95 -5.36 -29.40
C VAL A 408 25.13 -6.53 -28.81
N ASN A 409 24.53 -7.40 -29.65
CA ASN A 409 23.83 -8.61 -29.21
C ASN A 409 24.81 -9.67 -28.69
N GLU A 410 24.57 -10.19 -27.47
CA GLU A 410 25.13 -11.38 -26.75
C GLU A 410 26.65 -11.63 -26.76
N ASN A 411 27.34 -11.37 -27.86
CA ASN A 411 28.78 -11.53 -28.07
C ASN A 411 29.63 -10.42 -27.41
N THR A 412 29.05 -9.36 -26.84
CA THR A 412 29.83 -8.26 -26.21
C THR A 412 30.72 -8.75 -25.07
N ASP A 413 30.24 -9.70 -24.26
CA ASP A 413 31.05 -10.39 -23.25
C ASP A 413 32.25 -11.10 -23.88
N THR A 414 32.04 -11.77 -25.02
CA THR A 414 33.10 -12.49 -25.74
C THR A 414 34.11 -11.53 -26.38
N VAL A 415 33.68 -10.39 -26.91
CA VAL A 415 34.54 -9.33 -27.47
C VAL A 415 35.44 -8.75 -26.38
N ILE A 416 34.86 -8.37 -25.24
CA ILE A 416 35.65 -7.81 -24.13
C ILE A 416 36.59 -8.88 -23.56
N ASN A 417 36.12 -10.11 -23.33
CA ASN A 417 36.98 -11.16 -22.78
C ASN A 417 38.13 -11.54 -23.72
N THR A 418 37.94 -11.51 -25.05
CA THR A 418 39.01 -11.79 -26.02
C THR A 418 39.98 -10.63 -26.23
N SER A 419 39.55 -9.38 -26.01
CA SER A 419 40.37 -8.17 -26.16
C SER A 419 41.61 -8.14 -25.25
N ASP A 420 42.66 -7.44 -25.70
CA ASP A 420 43.88 -7.13 -24.93
C ASP A 420 43.86 -5.68 -24.40
N LEU A 421 43.09 -4.80 -25.04
CA LEU A 421 42.90 -3.39 -24.69
C LEU A 421 41.44 -2.98 -24.99
N VAL A 422 40.81 -2.22 -24.10
CA VAL A 422 39.46 -1.66 -24.29
C VAL A 422 39.51 -0.14 -24.32
N ILE A 423 38.83 0.48 -25.27
CA ILE A 423 38.76 1.93 -25.45
C ILE A 423 37.30 2.35 -25.50
N TYR A 424 36.88 3.27 -24.64
CA TYR A 424 35.55 3.87 -24.71
C TYR A 424 35.55 4.97 -25.79
N GLY A 425 34.76 4.77 -26.85
CA GLY A 425 34.73 5.60 -28.05
C GLY A 425 33.54 6.56 -28.14
N SER A 426 32.78 6.73 -27.06
CA SER A 426 31.62 7.63 -26.99
C SER A 426 31.92 8.87 -26.14
N PHE A 427 31.63 10.07 -26.65
CA PHE A 427 31.87 11.35 -25.95
C PHE A 427 30.61 11.98 -25.33
N LEU A 428 29.48 11.27 -25.38
CA LEU A 428 28.22 11.61 -24.71
C LEU A 428 28.36 11.55 -23.17
N ASP A 429 28.02 12.63 -22.46
CA ASP A 429 28.03 12.65 -20.99
C ASP A 429 26.78 11.94 -20.43
N GLU A 430 26.91 10.66 -20.13
CA GLU A 430 25.85 9.84 -19.52
C GLU A 430 25.61 10.21 -18.04
N HIS A 431 24.41 9.95 -17.51
CA HIS A 431 24.14 10.17 -16.08
C HIS A 431 24.67 9.07 -15.16
N SER A 432 24.94 7.88 -15.69
CA SER A 432 25.55 6.72 -15.01
C SER A 432 26.98 6.49 -15.50
N PHE A 433 27.76 5.67 -14.78
CA PHE A 433 29.00 5.13 -15.33
C PHE A 433 28.66 4.06 -16.38
N PRO A 434 29.35 3.98 -17.52
CA PRO A 434 29.05 2.97 -18.54
C PRO A 434 29.30 1.54 -18.03
N ASP A 435 28.26 0.70 -18.00
CA ASP A 435 28.35 -0.70 -17.56
C ASP A 435 29.38 -1.51 -18.39
N ILE A 436 29.60 -1.12 -19.65
CA ILE A 436 30.58 -1.73 -20.55
C ILE A 436 32.03 -1.50 -20.08
N LEU A 437 32.32 -0.35 -19.44
CA LEU A 437 33.62 -0.07 -18.81
C LEU A 437 33.77 -0.84 -17.50
N LEU A 438 32.71 -0.90 -16.68
CA LEU A 438 32.70 -1.68 -15.44
C LEU A 438 33.01 -3.16 -15.72
N LYS A 439 32.36 -3.72 -16.75
CA LYS A 439 32.60 -5.08 -17.26
C LYS A 439 34.05 -5.29 -17.70
N ALA A 440 34.62 -4.39 -18.51
CA ALA A 440 36.01 -4.45 -18.95
C ALA A 440 37.01 -4.41 -17.77
N MET A 441 36.78 -3.56 -16.78
CA MET A 441 37.58 -3.50 -15.56
C MET A 441 37.45 -4.80 -14.74
N CYS A 442 36.25 -5.36 -14.59
CA CYS A 442 36.03 -6.63 -13.87
C CYS A 442 36.78 -7.82 -14.51
N PHE A 443 36.88 -7.85 -15.86
CA PHE A 443 37.72 -8.81 -16.57
C PHE A 443 39.23 -8.54 -16.43
N GLY A 444 39.64 -7.40 -15.86
CA GLY A 444 41.04 -7.00 -15.74
C GLY A 444 41.66 -6.56 -17.06
N LYS A 445 40.86 -5.97 -17.96
CA LYS A 445 41.35 -5.38 -19.20
C LYS A 445 41.84 -3.95 -18.93
N PRO A 446 42.97 -3.52 -19.52
CA PRO A 446 43.34 -2.11 -19.55
C PRO A 446 42.24 -1.33 -20.26
N ILE A 447 41.80 -0.23 -19.65
CA ILE A 447 40.79 0.67 -20.21
C ILE A 447 41.39 2.04 -20.50
N ILE A 448 41.00 2.62 -21.64
CA ILE A 448 41.18 4.03 -21.97
C ILE A 448 39.79 4.65 -22.17
N ALA A 449 39.52 5.81 -21.57
CA ALA A 449 38.23 6.48 -21.62
C ALA A 449 38.37 8.00 -21.81
N PRO A 450 37.39 8.67 -22.43
CA PRO A 450 37.39 10.13 -22.55
C PRO A 450 37.12 10.80 -21.20
N ASP A 451 37.58 12.04 -21.06
CA ASP A 451 37.50 12.82 -19.82
C ASP A 451 36.09 13.40 -19.56
N LEU A 452 35.14 12.51 -19.30
CA LEU A 452 33.74 12.86 -19.00
C LEU A 452 33.49 12.92 -17.48
N PRO A 453 32.66 13.85 -16.97
CA PRO A 453 32.37 14.01 -15.54
C PRO A 453 32.04 12.72 -14.77
N LYS A 454 31.18 11.84 -15.31
CA LYS A 454 30.86 10.56 -14.65
C LYS A 454 31.99 9.52 -14.72
N ILE A 455 32.78 9.54 -15.79
CA ILE A 455 33.94 8.66 -15.96
C ILE A 455 35.03 9.07 -14.96
N ARG A 456 35.36 10.38 -14.89
CA ARG A 456 36.32 10.96 -13.94
C ARG A 456 35.95 10.74 -12.47
N LYS A 457 34.66 10.60 -12.13
CA LYS A 457 34.23 10.27 -10.75
C LYS A 457 34.77 8.91 -10.27
N TYR A 458 34.88 7.93 -11.18
CA TYR A 458 35.21 6.54 -10.81
C TYR A 458 36.57 6.06 -11.35
N ILE A 459 37.08 6.69 -12.42
CA ILE A 459 38.41 6.41 -12.99
C ILE A 459 39.36 7.55 -12.62
N SER A 460 40.51 7.18 -12.06
CA SER A 460 41.67 8.03 -11.80
C SER A 460 42.77 7.66 -12.79
N ASP A 461 43.16 8.64 -13.60
CA ASP A 461 44.14 8.46 -14.67
C ASP A 461 45.46 7.84 -14.18
N LYS A 462 45.95 6.84 -14.90
CA LYS A 462 47.15 6.03 -14.60
C LYS A 462 47.09 5.24 -13.29
N VAL A 463 45.94 5.16 -12.60
CA VAL A 463 45.77 4.39 -11.35
C VAL A 463 44.91 3.15 -11.58
N ASN A 464 43.66 3.33 -12.03
CA ASN A 464 42.70 2.24 -12.27
C ASN A 464 42.16 2.21 -13.71
N GLY A 465 42.54 3.20 -14.53
CA GLY A 465 42.29 3.33 -15.95
C GLY A 465 43.09 4.51 -16.51
N TYR A 466 42.95 4.79 -17.81
CA TYR A 466 43.60 5.94 -18.45
C TYR A 466 42.55 6.89 -19.03
N ILE A 467 42.78 8.19 -18.92
CA ILE A 467 41.84 9.22 -19.38
C ILE A 467 42.49 10.10 -20.46
N PHE A 468 41.74 10.45 -21.51
CA PHE A 468 42.15 11.44 -22.52
C PHE A 468 41.11 12.56 -22.68
N PRO A 469 41.50 13.83 -22.88
CA PRO A 469 40.58 14.90 -23.26
C PRO A 469 39.94 14.60 -24.61
N LYS A 470 38.61 14.75 -24.73
CA LYS A 470 37.89 14.50 -25.99
C LYS A 470 38.25 15.51 -27.09
N GLU A 471 38.81 16.66 -26.69
CA GLU A 471 39.26 17.75 -27.55
C GLU A 471 40.67 17.53 -28.14
N ASP A 472 41.47 16.60 -27.58
CA ASP A 472 42.84 16.33 -28.03
C ASP A 472 43.16 14.83 -28.16
N MET A 473 42.87 14.31 -29.34
CA MET A 473 43.13 12.92 -29.71
C MET A 473 44.62 12.55 -29.77
N ASN A 474 45.55 13.53 -29.78
CA ASN A 474 46.98 13.22 -29.72
C ASN A 474 47.36 12.54 -28.39
N ILE A 475 46.65 12.86 -27.31
CA ILE A 475 46.83 12.23 -26.01
C ILE A 475 46.40 10.75 -26.06
N LEU A 476 45.33 10.41 -26.78
CA LEU A 476 44.94 9.01 -27.02
C LEU A 476 46.03 8.25 -27.79
N THR A 477 46.62 8.86 -28.83
CA THR A 477 47.76 8.30 -29.57
C THR A 477 48.97 8.04 -28.65
N GLN A 478 49.33 9.00 -27.80
CA GLN A 478 50.44 8.89 -26.85
C GLN A 478 50.21 7.86 -25.73
N ILE A 479 48.97 7.74 -25.24
CA ILE A 479 48.61 6.70 -24.26
C ILE A 479 48.74 5.32 -24.93
N SER A 480 48.20 5.19 -26.14
CA SER A 480 48.18 3.93 -26.89
C SER A 480 49.59 3.42 -27.21
N SER A 481 50.50 4.28 -27.69
CA SER A 481 51.90 3.91 -27.97
C SER A 481 52.74 3.64 -26.71
N ARG A 482 52.33 4.13 -25.53
CA ARG A 482 52.94 3.75 -24.24
C ARG A 482 52.35 2.46 -23.65
N MET A 483 51.13 2.11 -24.06
CA MET A 483 50.47 0.86 -23.67
C MET A 483 50.92 -0.33 -24.51
N VAL A 484 51.16 -0.13 -25.80
CA VAL A 484 51.52 -1.18 -26.76
C VAL A 484 52.98 -1.01 -27.14
N SER A 485 53.79 -2.06 -26.95
CA SER A 485 55.21 -2.07 -27.31
C SER A 485 55.60 -3.45 -27.85
N ASN A 486 56.22 -3.52 -29.03
CA ASN A 486 56.57 -4.78 -29.71
C ASN A 486 55.36 -5.74 -29.83
N GLY A 487 54.21 -5.19 -30.21
CA GLY A 487 52.94 -5.93 -30.36
C GLY A 487 52.34 -6.53 -29.07
N LYS A 488 52.78 -6.10 -27.89
CA LYS A 488 52.28 -6.58 -26.59
C LYS A 488 51.94 -5.44 -25.64
N ILE A 489 50.97 -5.69 -24.76
CA ILE A 489 50.61 -4.74 -23.69
C ILE A 489 51.78 -4.58 -22.70
N SER A 490 52.05 -3.35 -22.26
CA SER A 490 53.15 -2.99 -21.36
C SER A 490 52.90 -3.43 -19.90
N LEU A 491 53.96 -3.52 -19.10
CA LEU A 491 53.85 -3.94 -17.69
C LEU A 491 53.02 -2.93 -16.87
N LEU A 492 53.20 -1.63 -17.14
CA LEU A 492 52.45 -0.55 -16.48
C LEU A 492 50.95 -0.67 -16.74
N ALA A 493 50.55 -0.91 -17.98
CA ALA A 493 49.14 -1.09 -18.35
C ALA A 493 48.52 -2.34 -17.68
N ARG A 494 49.26 -3.45 -17.54
CA ARG A 494 48.79 -4.61 -16.75
C ARG A 494 48.61 -4.28 -15.27
N ASN A 495 49.53 -3.52 -14.67
CA ASN A 495 49.43 -3.13 -13.27
C ASN A 495 48.20 -2.25 -13.03
N VAL A 496 47.98 -1.23 -13.88
CA VAL A 496 46.77 -0.38 -13.84
C VAL A 496 45.49 -1.19 -14.01
N ALA A 497 45.45 -2.11 -14.98
CA ALA A 497 44.31 -3.00 -15.18
C ALA A 497 44.04 -3.92 -13.96
N SER A 498 45.10 -4.39 -13.29
CA SER A 498 44.97 -5.20 -12.07
C SER A 498 44.40 -4.40 -10.90
N ILE A 499 44.76 -3.13 -10.74
CA ILE A 499 44.17 -2.21 -9.76
C ILE A 499 42.72 -1.93 -10.13
N GLY A 500 42.45 -1.63 -11.40
CA GLY A 500 41.10 -1.44 -11.95
C GLY A 500 40.15 -2.58 -11.65
N LYS A 501 40.61 -3.84 -11.78
CA LYS A 501 39.83 -5.02 -11.41
C LYS A 501 39.42 -5.05 -9.94
N HIS A 502 40.30 -4.63 -9.03
CA HIS A 502 39.99 -4.59 -7.60
C HIS A 502 39.02 -3.44 -7.27
N THR A 503 39.18 -2.27 -7.90
CA THR A 503 38.24 -1.15 -7.73
C THR A 503 36.85 -1.48 -8.28
N ALA A 504 36.77 -2.02 -9.50
CA ALA A 504 35.52 -2.36 -10.17
C ALA A 504 34.68 -3.38 -9.38
N LYS A 505 35.33 -4.34 -8.69
CA LYS A 505 34.65 -5.36 -7.88
C LYS A 505 33.71 -4.78 -6.83
N ASN A 506 33.99 -3.60 -6.29
CA ASN A 506 33.20 -2.94 -5.24
C ASN A 506 32.78 -1.51 -5.64
N LEU A 507 32.63 -1.24 -6.94
CA LEU A 507 32.20 0.08 -7.40
C LEU A 507 30.74 0.35 -6.97
N MET A 508 30.44 1.58 -6.58
CA MET A 508 29.10 2.10 -6.23
C MET A 508 28.39 1.45 -5.02
N VAL A 509 29.09 0.66 -4.18
CA VAL A 509 28.50 0.06 -2.97
C VAL A 509 27.88 1.12 -2.06
N SER A 510 28.59 2.22 -1.82
CA SER A 510 28.13 3.32 -0.95
C SER A 510 26.90 4.01 -1.52
N GLU A 511 26.93 4.41 -2.80
CA GLU A 511 25.81 5.06 -3.49
C GLU A 511 24.57 4.17 -3.52
N THR A 512 24.75 2.85 -3.65
CA THR A 512 23.65 1.89 -3.65
C THR A 512 22.99 1.83 -2.27
N ILE A 513 23.76 1.64 -1.20
CA ILE A 513 23.26 1.55 0.17
C ILE A 513 22.59 2.86 0.60
N GLU A 514 23.22 4.00 0.33
CA GLU A 514 22.69 5.33 0.65
C GLU A 514 21.44 5.66 -0.18
N GLY A 515 21.41 5.22 -1.45
CA GLY A 515 20.23 5.32 -2.32
C GLY A 515 19.02 4.57 -1.75
N TYR A 516 19.17 3.31 -1.37
CA TYR A 516 18.07 2.52 -0.79
C TYR A 516 17.64 3.05 0.58
N ALA A 517 18.59 3.42 1.45
CA ALA A 517 18.27 3.98 2.77
C ALA A 517 17.51 5.31 2.64
N SER A 518 17.99 6.24 1.80
CA SER A 518 17.32 7.51 1.53
C SER A 518 15.94 7.31 0.88
N LEU A 519 15.79 6.34 -0.02
CA LEU A 519 14.50 6.02 -0.64
C LEU A 519 13.47 5.58 0.42
N LEU A 520 13.87 4.68 1.33
CA LEU A 520 13.01 4.18 2.40
C LEU A 520 12.69 5.25 3.45
N GLU A 521 13.65 6.12 3.81
CA GLU A 521 13.44 7.29 4.68
C GLU A 521 12.42 8.31 4.13
N ASN A 522 12.19 8.33 2.80
CA ASN A 522 11.29 9.28 2.14
C ASN A 522 9.91 8.66 1.77
N ILE A 523 9.84 7.35 1.52
CA ILE A 523 8.57 6.67 1.15
C ILE A 523 7.83 6.18 2.41
N LEU A 524 8.53 5.56 3.37
CA LEU A 524 7.88 4.83 4.45
C LEU A 524 7.35 5.79 5.53
N ASN A 525 6.07 5.66 5.84
CA ASN A 525 5.40 6.40 6.91
C ASN A 525 5.06 5.44 8.04
N PHE A 526 5.81 5.50 9.13
CA PHE A 526 5.66 4.59 10.26
C PHE A 526 4.53 5.01 11.21
N PRO A 527 3.72 4.06 11.72
CA PRO A 527 2.74 4.30 12.77
C PRO A 527 3.42 4.53 14.14
N SER A 528 2.64 4.97 15.14
CA SER A 528 3.12 5.34 16.47
C SER A 528 3.81 4.21 17.27
N GLU A 529 3.44 2.96 16.99
CA GLU A 529 3.99 1.72 17.58
C GLU A 529 5.38 1.34 17.05
N VAL A 530 5.80 1.90 15.92
CA VAL A 530 7.06 1.60 15.24
C VAL A 530 8.15 2.59 15.64
N ALA A 531 9.30 2.07 16.06
CA ALA A 531 10.50 2.86 16.28
C ALA A 531 10.99 3.48 14.97
N LEU A 532 11.43 4.74 15.02
CA LEU A 532 12.10 5.34 13.86
C LEU A 532 13.49 4.70 13.67
N PRO A 533 13.87 4.33 12.43
CA PRO A 533 15.25 4.00 12.10
C PRO A 533 16.21 5.15 12.46
N GLN A 534 17.47 4.82 12.69
CA GLN A 534 18.54 5.82 12.67
C GLN A 534 18.73 6.37 11.24
N SER A 535 19.33 7.55 11.11
CA SER A 535 19.56 8.14 9.80
C SER A 535 20.50 7.29 8.93
N SER A 536 20.23 7.24 7.63
CA SER A 536 21.10 6.73 6.55
C SER A 536 22.58 7.18 6.65
N LYS A 537 22.85 8.33 7.28
CA LYS A 537 24.21 8.83 7.56
C LYS A 537 24.97 8.04 8.64
N ASN A 538 24.27 7.33 9.53
CA ASN A 538 24.87 6.57 10.64
C ASN A 538 25.40 5.19 10.21
N ILE A 539 25.06 4.71 9.00
CA ILE A 539 25.52 3.42 8.47
C ILE A 539 27.06 3.41 8.40
N SER A 540 27.67 2.35 8.94
CA SER A 540 29.11 2.18 9.05
C SER A 540 29.83 2.20 7.69
N THR A 541 30.94 2.94 7.62
CA THR A 541 31.80 3.01 6.42
C THR A 541 32.33 1.65 5.98
N LYS A 542 32.46 0.69 6.91
CA LYS A 542 32.85 -0.69 6.61
C LYS A 542 31.81 -1.40 5.72
N LEU A 543 30.51 -1.20 5.97
CA LEU A 543 29.45 -1.78 5.15
C LEU A 543 29.31 -1.07 3.79
N LYS A 544 29.70 0.20 3.70
CA LYS A 544 29.71 0.98 2.45
C LYS A 544 30.89 0.68 1.51
N SER A 545 31.86 -0.15 1.92
CA SER A 545 33.14 -0.34 1.21
C SER A 545 33.23 -1.59 0.33
N GLU A 546 32.49 -2.67 0.64
CA GLU A 546 32.49 -3.91 -0.15
C GLU A 546 31.10 -4.56 -0.16
N TRP A 547 30.72 -5.18 -1.28
CA TRP A 547 29.57 -6.08 -1.30
C TRP A 547 29.85 -7.28 -0.37
N GLN A 548 28.80 -7.94 0.14
CA GLN A 548 28.90 -9.06 1.09
C GLN A 548 29.43 -10.39 0.46
N TRP A 549 30.33 -10.31 -0.53
CA TRP A 549 30.95 -11.43 -1.26
C TRP A 549 31.39 -12.59 -0.35
N ARG A 550 31.96 -12.27 0.82
CA ARG A 550 32.55 -13.27 1.75
C ARG A 550 31.55 -14.32 2.21
N ARG A 551 30.27 -13.93 2.38
CA ARG A 551 29.21 -14.84 2.84
C ARG A 551 28.81 -15.88 1.79
N PHE A 552 28.96 -15.54 0.51
CA PHE A 552 28.62 -16.42 -0.61
C PHE A 552 29.80 -17.30 -1.07
N LYS A 553 31.05 -16.90 -0.80
CA LYS A 553 32.27 -17.65 -1.21
C LYS A 553 32.37 -19.08 -0.68
N ALA A 554 31.73 -19.40 0.44
CA ALA A 554 31.77 -20.73 1.04
C ALA A 554 30.79 -21.72 0.39
N ILE A 555 29.87 -21.24 -0.46
CA ILE A 555 28.79 -22.04 -1.01
C ILE A 555 29.12 -22.37 -2.47
N THR A 556 29.35 -23.65 -2.76
CA THR A 556 29.55 -24.16 -4.11
C THR A 556 28.27 -23.96 -4.93
N SER A 557 28.26 -23.01 -5.85
CA SER A 557 27.13 -22.79 -6.74
C SER A 557 27.00 -23.95 -7.72
N VAL A 558 25.92 -24.73 -7.58
CA VAL A 558 25.41 -25.57 -8.68
C VAL A 558 25.01 -24.63 -9.83
N GLU A 559 25.23 -25.05 -11.07
CA GLU A 559 24.97 -24.22 -12.24
C GLU A 559 23.46 -23.94 -12.39
N SER A 560 23.08 -22.68 -12.26
CA SER A 560 21.76 -22.20 -12.71
C SER A 560 21.76 -22.16 -14.25
N PRO A 561 20.94 -22.96 -14.97
CA PRO A 561 20.91 -22.91 -16.42
C PRO A 561 20.44 -21.53 -16.90
N GLN A 562 21.22 -20.85 -17.73
CA GLN A 562 20.84 -19.54 -18.29
C GLN A 562 19.50 -19.60 -19.07
N GLY A 563 19.12 -20.79 -19.57
CA GLY A 563 17.82 -21.03 -20.22
C GLY A 563 16.60 -20.73 -19.35
N ALA A 564 16.70 -20.85 -18.02
CA ALA A 564 15.57 -20.66 -17.11
C ALA A 564 15.01 -19.22 -17.10
N ARG A 565 15.83 -18.20 -17.42
CA ARG A 565 15.40 -16.79 -17.40
C ARG A 565 14.44 -16.42 -18.55
N ASN A 566 14.53 -17.08 -19.71
CA ASN A 566 13.62 -16.83 -20.82
C ASN A 566 12.28 -17.56 -20.63
N GLU A 567 12.29 -18.75 -20.04
CA GLU A 567 11.08 -19.50 -19.74
C GLU A 567 10.11 -18.76 -18.80
N PHE A 568 10.61 -17.92 -17.88
CA PHE A 568 9.74 -17.20 -16.95
C PHE A 568 8.76 -16.25 -17.66
N LEU A 569 9.27 -15.41 -18.57
CA LEU A 569 8.41 -14.48 -19.32
C LEU A 569 7.42 -15.27 -20.20
N ASP A 570 7.87 -16.37 -20.82
CA ASP A 570 7.00 -17.27 -21.58
C ASP A 570 5.91 -17.92 -20.71
N ARG A 571 6.19 -18.26 -19.45
CA ARG A 571 5.18 -18.77 -18.49
C ARG A 571 4.16 -17.69 -18.11
N VAL A 572 4.61 -16.48 -17.78
CA VAL A 572 3.73 -15.36 -17.40
C VAL A 572 2.84 -14.92 -18.57
N GLU A 573 3.40 -14.81 -19.78
CA GLU A 573 2.64 -14.48 -20.99
C GLU A 573 1.61 -15.57 -21.34
N LYS A 574 1.94 -16.85 -21.15
CA LYS A 574 0.96 -17.96 -21.27
C LYS A 574 -0.16 -17.86 -20.22
N GLN A 575 0.15 -17.51 -18.98
CA GLN A 575 -0.87 -17.30 -17.94
C GLN A 575 -1.83 -16.16 -18.30
N PHE A 576 -1.32 -15.04 -18.82
CA PHE A 576 -2.16 -13.94 -19.30
C PHE A 576 -3.04 -14.35 -20.49
N ASN A 577 -2.51 -15.16 -21.41
CA ASN A 577 -3.29 -15.66 -22.55
C ASN A 577 -4.36 -16.69 -22.13
N HIS A 578 -4.08 -17.60 -21.19
CA HIS A 578 -5.07 -18.56 -20.71
C HIS A 578 -6.24 -17.91 -19.95
N SER A 579 -6.04 -16.75 -19.31
CA SER A 579 -7.16 -15.99 -18.73
C SER A 579 -8.15 -15.40 -19.76
N ASN A 580 -7.86 -15.48 -21.07
CA ASN A 580 -8.80 -15.08 -22.12
C ASN A 580 -9.63 -16.25 -22.68
N ASP A 581 -9.12 -17.49 -22.76
CA ASP A 581 -9.87 -18.62 -23.35
C ASP A 581 -11.06 -19.05 -22.48
N ASP A 582 -10.93 -19.04 -21.15
CA ASP A 582 -12.04 -19.27 -20.22
C ASP A 582 -13.08 -18.13 -20.19
N ASN A 583 -12.79 -16.99 -20.84
CA ASN A 583 -13.73 -15.86 -21.03
C ASN A 583 -14.44 -15.88 -22.39
N SER A 584 -14.29 -16.93 -23.19
CA SER A 584 -14.87 -17.04 -24.54
C SER A 584 -16.40 -17.20 -24.59
N MET A 585 -17.09 -17.35 -23.45
CA MET A 585 -18.57 -17.32 -23.34
C MET A 585 -19.09 -15.93 -22.90
N GLY A 586 -18.69 -14.86 -23.59
CA GLY A 586 -18.99 -13.48 -23.16
C GLY A 586 -19.16 -12.43 -24.27
N SER A 587 -19.33 -12.81 -25.54
CA SER A 587 -19.21 -11.89 -26.68
C SER A 587 -20.51 -11.28 -27.22
N VAL A 588 -21.48 -10.89 -26.37
CA VAL A 588 -22.56 -9.94 -26.75
C VAL A 588 -22.99 -9.08 -25.55
N ALA A 589 -22.46 -7.85 -25.44
CA ALA A 589 -23.14 -6.68 -24.83
C ALA A 589 -22.24 -5.42 -24.78
N ILE A 590 -21.81 -4.88 -25.93
CA ILE A 590 -21.32 -3.49 -26.00
C ILE A 590 -22.24 -2.69 -26.93
N ASN A 591 -23.40 -2.31 -26.40
CA ASN A 591 -24.10 -1.04 -26.70
C ASN A 591 -25.40 -0.90 -25.90
N GLU A 592 -25.32 -0.67 -24.59
CA GLU A 592 -26.47 -0.14 -23.82
C GLU A 592 -26.04 0.70 -22.60
N SER A 593 -25.01 1.54 -22.78
CA SER A 593 -24.50 2.45 -21.73
C SER A 593 -25.16 3.85 -21.73
N PHE A 594 -26.40 4.00 -22.25
CA PHE A 594 -27.09 5.29 -22.25
C PHE A 594 -28.64 5.18 -22.30
N LEU A 595 -29.27 4.81 -21.17
CA LEU A 595 -30.64 5.17 -20.72
C LEU A 595 -31.22 4.14 -19.70
N TYR A 596 -30.61 3.96 -18.52
CA TYR A 596 -31.22 3.13 -17.46
C TYR A 596 -31.08 3.65 -16.02
N THR A 597 -30.88 4.96 -15.85
CA THR A 597 -30.60 5.58 -14.53
C THR A 597 -31.84 6.15 -13.81
N ILE A 598 -33.06 5.94 -14.33
CA ILE A 598 -34.31 6.47 -13.76
C ILE A 598 -35.35 5.38 -13.45
N TRP A 599 -35.18 4.15 -13.97
CA TRP A 599 -36.08 3.03 -13.70
C TRP A 599 -35.60 2.07 -12.60
N GLU A 600 -34.30 2.05 -12.28
CA GLU A 600 -33.81 1.21 -11.16
C GLU A 600 -34.28 1.70 -9.79
N GLU A 601 -34.22 3.01 -9.49
CA GLU A 601 -34.63 3.53 -8.17
C GLU A 601 -36.09 3.20 -7.84
N GLN A 602 -36.99 3.30 -8.82
CA GLN A 602 -38.40 2.99 -8.63
C GLN A 602 -38.64 1.48 -8.42
N LYS A 603 -38.00 0.62 -9.24
CA LYS A 603 -38.07 -0.85 -9.08
C LYS A 603 -37.45 -1.32 -7.76
N TYR A 604 -36.38 -0.67 -7.31
CA TYR A 604 -35.71 -0.94 -6.04
C TYR A 604 -36.60 -0.55 -4.84
N ILE A 605 -37.25 0.61 -4.89
CA ILE A 605 -38.22 1.03 -3.86
C ILE A 605 -39.44 0.11 -3.84
N ASP A 606 -40.00 -0.26 -5.00
CA ASP A 606 -41.18 -1.13 -5.06
C ASP A 606 -40.86 -2.57 -4.63
N THR A 607 -39.69 -3.12 -4.97
CA THR A 607 -39.25 -4.44 -4.45
C THR A 607 -38.98 -4.40 -2.94
N ILE A 608 -38.38 -3.33 -2.40
CA ILE A 608 -38.25 -3.14 -0.95
C ILE A 608 -39.64 -3.06 -0.28
N THR A 609 -40.59 -2.36 -0.88
CA THR A 609 -41.92 -2.15 -0.29
C THR A 609 -42.79 -3.41 -0.36
N MET A 610 -42.70 -4.18 -1.44
CA MET A 610 -43.32 -5.51 -1.56
C MET A 610 -42.69 -6.55 -0.63
N ARG A 611 -41.35 -6.56 -0.52
CA ARG A 611 -40.63 -7.44 0.41
C ARG A 611 -40.99 -7.13 1.86
N LYS A 612 -41.02 -5.84 2.23
CA LYS A 612 -41.45 -5.38 3.56
C LYS A 612 -42.89 -5.80 3.91
N ARG A 613 -43.83 -5.76 2.95
CA ARG A 613 -45.21 -6.25 3.18
C ARG A 613 -45.31 -7.75 3.42
N LYS A 614 -44.49 -8.57 2.74
CA LYS A 614 -44.42 -10.02 3.01
C LYS A 614 -43.70 -10.33 4.33
N GLU A 615 -42.62 -9.61 4.63
CA GLU A 615 -41.89 -9.73 5.90
C GLU A 615 -42.80 -9.38 7.10
N ASP A 616 -43.58 -8.31 7.01
CA ASP A 616 -44.55 -7.91 8.06
C ASP A 616 -45.67 -8.96 8.29
N GLU A 617 -45.92 -9.86 7.34
CA GLU A 617 -46.88 -10.98 7.49
C GLU A 617 -46.25 -12.22 8.16
N GLU A 618 -44.94 -12.48 8.00
CA GLU A 618 -44.22 -13.58 8.67
C GLU A 618 -43.91 -13.30 10.15
N LEU A 619 -43.89 -12.04 10.58
CA LEU A 619 -43.44 -11.62 11.91
C LEU A 619 -44.37 -11.95 13.09
N LYS A 620 -45.39 -12.81 12.91
CA LYS A 620 -46.45 -13.04 13.90
C LYS A 620 -46.26 -14.22 14.86
N ASP A 621 -45.27 -15.08 14.65
CA ASP A 621 -45.24 -16.44 15.23
C ASP A 621 -44.02 -16.74 16.15
N ARG A 622 -43.37 -15.69 16.69
CA ARG A 622 -42.10 -15.84 17.43
C ARG A 622 -42.24 -15.55 18.93
N THR A 623 -42.51 -16.61 19.69
CA THR A 623 -42.28 -16.62 21.16
C THR A 623 -41.08 -17.52 21.48
N ASP A 624 -40.37 -17.25 22.59
CA ASP A 624 -39.25 -18.05 23.10
C ASP A 624 -39.57 -19.56 23.14
N GLN A 625 -39.11 -20.34 22.15
CA GLN A 625 -39.15 -21.81 22.17
C GLN A 625 -37.74 -22.42 21.97
N PRO A 626 -37.38 -23.47 22.71
CA PRO A 626 -36.23 -24.31 22.37
C PRO A 626 -36.51 -25.10 21.07
N ARG A 627 -35.44 -25.59 20.42
CA ARG A 627 -35.47 -26.31 19.12
C ARG A 627 -36.74 -27.14 18.89
N GLY A 628 -37.44 -26.82 17.80
CA GLY A 628 -38.08 -27.86 16.99
C GLY A 628 -37.00 -28.76 16.38
N THR A 629 -37.36 -29.98 16.03
CA THR A 629 -36.41 -30.96 15.47
C THR A 629 -35.87 -30.45 14.12
N TRP A 630 -34.67 -30.86 13.68
CA TRP A 630 -34.11 -30.44 12.37
C TRP A 630 -35.11 -30.58 11.21
N ASP A 631 -35.90 -31.65 11.23
CA ASP A 631 -37.03 -31.90 10.33
C ASP A 631 -38.09 -30.77 10.30
N GLU A 632 -38.38 -30.11 11.42
CA GLU A 632 -39.37 -29.03 11.50
C GLU A 632 -38.81 -27.71 10.98
N VAL A 633 -37.53 -27.43 11.21
CA VAL A 633 -36.82 -26.27 10.63
C VAL A 633 -36.75 -26.43 9.11
N TYR A 634 -36.34 -27.60 8.62
CA TYR A 634 -36.30 -27.92 7.19
C TYR A 634 -37.69 -27.87 6.53
N ARG A 635 -38.73 -28.46 7.15
CA ARG A 635 -40.11 -28.43 6.63
C ARG A 635 -40.74 -27.04 6.68
N SER A 636 -40.40 -26.18 7.65
CA SER A 636 -40.92 -24.81 7.72
C SER A 636 -40.26 -23.90 6.68
N ALA A 637 -38.93 -23.96 6.53
CA ALA A 637 -38.21 -23.27 5.45
C ALA A 637 -38.74 -23.64 4.06
N ARG A 638 -39.03 -24.93 3.83
CA ARG A 638 -39.58 -25.44 2.55
C ARG A 638 -41.08 -25.15 2.34
N ARG A 639 -41.83 -24.74 3.37
CA ARG A 639 -43.24 -24.31 3.23
C ARG A 639 -43.38 -22.81 2.94
N ALA A 640 -42.43 -22.00 3.38
CA ALA A 640 -42.51 -20.54 3.29
C ALA A 640 -42.31 -20.00 1.86
N ASP A 641 -41.53 -20.68 1.01
CA ASP A 641 -41.23 -20.21 -0.34
C ASP A 641 -41.37 -21.29 -1.43
N ARG A 642 -41.92 -20.88 -2.58
CA ARG A 642 -42.07 -21.73 -3.79
C ARG A 642 -41.16 -21.30 -4.94
N SER A 643 -40.34 -20.27 -4.77
CA SER A 643 -39.30 -19.87 -5.72
C SER A 643 -37.99 -20.62 -5.46
N LEU A 644 -37.99 -21.92 -5.79
CA LEU A 644 -36.87 -22.84 -5.57
C LEU A 644 -35.92 -22.93 -6.77
N HIS A 645 -35.11 -21.90 -7.00
CA HIS A 645 -33.80 -22.03 -7.69
C HIS A 645 -32.86 -20.94 -7.15
N GLU A 646 -31.61 -21.29 -6.87
CA GLU A 646 -30.54 -20.40 -6.37
C GLU A 646 -30.75 -19.78 -4.98
N ARG A 647 -30.70 -20.64 -3.94
CA ARG A 647 -30.41 -20.20 -2.56
C ARG A 647 -29.18 -20.96 -2.07
N ASP A 648 -28.20 -20.24 -1.51
CA ASP A 648 -26.97 -20.81 -0.97
C ASP A 648 -27.32 -21.82 0.15
N GLU A 649 -26.83 -23.06 0.05
CA GLU A 649 -27.06 -24.11 1.05
C GLU A 649 -26.59 -23.67 2.45
N GLY A 650 -25.52 -22.85 2.49
CA GLY A 650 -25.00 -22.26 3.73
C GLY A 650 -25.98 -21.28 4.40
N GLU A 651 -26.91 -20.64 3.68
CA GLU A 651 -27.95 -19.81 4.29
C GLU A 651 -28.93 -20.67 5.10
N LEU A 652 -29.33 -21.81 4.53
CA LEU A 652 -30.28 -22.74 5.15
C LEU A 652 -29.69 -23.37 6.42
N GLU A 653 -28.45 -23.85 6.36
CA GLU A 653 -27.77 -24.42 7.56
C GLU A 653 -27.70 -23.41 8.71
N ARG A 654 -27.37 -22.14 8.42
CA ARG A 654 -27.29 -21.07 9.43
C ARG A 654 -28.60 -20.78 10.14
N THR A 655 -29.75 -21.01 9.49
CA THR A 655 -31.05 -20.81 10.16
C THR A 655 -31.35 -21.84 11.26
N GLY A 656 -30.66 -22.98 11.29
CA GLY A 656 -30.78 -24.01 12.34
C GLY A 656 -29.79 -23.88 13.51
N GLN A 657 -28.83 -22.96 13.44
CA GLN A 657 -27.75 -22.82 14.43
C GLN A 657 -28.04 -21.74 15.49
N PRO A 658 -27.60 -21.92 16.76
CA PRO A 658 -27.81 -20.92 17.81
C PRO A 658 -26.89 -19.68 17.70
N LEU A 659 -25.77 -19.82 16.99
CA LEU A 659 -24.70 -18.84 16.82
C LEU A 659 -24.40 -18.63 15.33
N CYS A 660 -24.00 -17.42 14.96
CA CYS A 660 -23.39 -17.08 13.68
C CYS A 660 -22.24 -16.09 13.93
N ILE A 661 -21.04 -16.37 13.40
CA ILE A 661 -19.83 -15.55 13.56
C ILE A 661 -19.59 -14.76 12.28
N TYR A 662 -19.50 -13.44 12.36
CA TYR A 662 -19.21 -12.59 11.21
C TYR A 662 -17.71 -12.36 11.06
N GLU A 663 -17.21 -12.45 9.83
CA GLU A 663 -15.82 -12.13 9.48
C GLU A 663 -15.77 -10.85 8.63
N PRO A 664 -15.52 -9.66 9.22
CA PRO A 664 -15.34 -8.42 8.48
C PRO A 664 -14.10 -8.50 7.58
N TYR A 665 -14.21 -8.05 6.33
CA TYR A 665 -13.07 -8.05 5.41
C TYR A 665 -13.12 -6.90 4.40
N TYR A 666 -11.97 -6.59 3.79
CA TYR A 666 -11.79 -5.35 3.00
C TYR A 666 -11.76 -5.55 1.47
N GLY A 667 -11.38 -6.71 0.96
CA GLY A 667 -11.18 -6.92 -0.48
C GLY A 667 -10.93 -8.37 -0.86
N VAL A 668 -10.34 -8.59 -2.04
CA VAL A 668 -10.13 -9.93 -2.62
C VAL A 668 -9.02 -10.68 -1.88
N GLY A 669 -7.96 -9.96 -1.50
CA GLY A 669 -6.77 -10.54 -0.88
C GLY A 669 -6.99 -11.20 0.48
N THR A 670 -8.12 -10.94 1.13
CA THR A 670 -8.47 -11.54 2.43
C THR A 670 -9.24 -12.85 2.30
N TRP A 671 -9.75 -13.20 1.11
CA TRP A 671 -10.53 -14.42 0.89
C TRP A 671 -9.84 -15.75 1.25
N PRO A 672 -8.50 -15.91 1.12
CA PRO A 672 -7.80 -17.12 1.59
C PRO A 672 -8.02 -17.41 3.08
N PHE A 673 -8.11 -16.35 3.89
CA PHE A 673 -8.22 -16.40 5.34
C PHE A 673 -9.68 -16.36 5.85
N LEU A 674 -10.67 -16.47 4.96
CA LEU A 674 -12.08 -16.49 5.36
C LEU A 674 -12.58 -17.92 5.48
N HIS A 675 -13.26 -18.22 6.58
CA HIS A 675 -13.87 -19.52 6.80
C HIS A 675 -14.93 -19.80 5.72
N ARG A 676 -15.06 -21.08 5.39
CA ARG A 676 -16.01 -21.61 4.40
C ARG A 676 -17.08 -22.52 5.04
N THR A 677 -17.07 -22.64 6.36
CA THR A 677 -18.03 -23.43 7.16
C THR A 677 -19.24 -22.59 7.56
N SER A 678 -20.42 -23.21 7.66
CA SER A 678 -21.67 -22.50 7.92
C SER A 678 -21.75 -21.74 9.26
N LEU A 679 -20.87 -22.02 10.23
CA LEU A 679 -20.78 -21.22 11.46
C LEU A 679 -20.36 -19.76 11.19
N TYR A 680 -19.61 -19.50 10.11
CA TYR A 680 -19.10 -18.16 9.77
C TYR A 680 -19.82 -17.57 8.56
N ARG A 681 -19.85 -16.24 8.48
CA ARG A 681 -20.36 -15.50 7.33
C ARG A 681 -19.49 -14.26 7.09
N GLY A 682 -19.00 -14.10 5.87
CA GLY A 682 -18.17 -12.94 5.52
C GLY A 682 -18.99 -11.66 5.47
N LEU A 683 -18.35 -10.54 5.81
CA LEU A 683 -18.92 -9.20 5.69
C LEU A 683 -17.93 -8.29 4.96
N GLY A 684 -18.24 -7.99 3.71
CA GLY A 684 -17.44 -7.08 2.88
C GLY A 684 -17.67 -5.63 3.27
N LEU A 685 -16.63 -4.96 3.77
CA LEU A 685 -16.63 -3.52 4.07
C LEU A 685 -16.51 -2.66 2.80
N SER A 686 -16.31 -3.28 1.64
CA SER A 686 -16.24 -2.65 0.32
C SER A 686 -17.19 -3.37 -0.66
N THR A 687 -17.93 -2.60 -1.46
CA THR A 687 -18.76 -3.15 -2.56
C THR A 687 -17.91 -3.82 -3.63
N LYS A 688 -16.68 -3.34 -3.83
CA LYS A 688 -15.67 -3.91 -4.72
C LYS A 688 -14.79 -4.86 -3.91
N GLY A 689 -14.84 -6.16 -4.22
CA GLY A 689 -14.04 -7.20 -3.56
C GLY A 689 -14.83 -8.26 -2.78
N ARG A 690 -16.14 -8.41 -3.00
CA ARG A 690 -16.95 -9.51 -2.41
C ARG A 690 -16.63 -10.86 -3.06
N ARG A 691 -16.58 -11.94 -2.27
CA ARG A 691 -16.47 -13.32 -2.79
C ARG A 691 -17.61 -13.61 -3.77
N GLN A 692 -17.29 -14.05 -4.98
CA GLN A 692 -18.30 -14.50 -5.94
C GLN A 692 -18.85 -15.86 -5.51
N GLY A 693 -20.17 -16.05 -5.55
CA GLY A 693 -20.83 -17.31 -5.23
C GLY A 693 -21.00 -17.64 -3.73
N PHE A 694 -20.65 -16.74 -2.80
CA PHE A 694 -20.84 -16.91 -1.36
C PHE A 694 -21.87 -15.91 -0.80
N ASP A 695 -22.69 -16.32 0.18
CA ASP A 695 -23.63 -15.44 0.94
C ASP A 695 -22.91 -14.48 1.93
N ASP A 696 -22.01 -13.66 1.41
CA ASP A 696 -21.33 -12.58 2.14
C ASP A 696 -22.17 -11.29 2.16
N ILE A 697 -22.17 -10.61 3.32
CA ILE A 697 -22.95 -9.38 3.54
C ILE A 697 -22.19 -8.17 2.97
N ASP A 698 -22.87 -7.37 2.15
CA ASP A 698 -22.39 -6.07 1.69
C ASP A 698 -22.62 -4.99 2.77
N GLY A 699 -21.56 -4.63 3.49
CA GLY A 699 -21.58 -3.62 4.55
C GLY A 699 -22.05 -2.23 4.06
N PRO A 700 -21.45 -1.65 3.01
CA PRO A 700 -21.92 -0.38 2.42
C PRO A 700 -23.39 -0.36 1.99
N SER A 701 -23.94 -1.46 1.47
CA SER A 701 -25.37 -1.55 1.14
C SER A 701 -26.28 -1.45 2.38
N ARG A 702 -25.75 -1.87 3.54
CA ARG A 702 -26.44 -1.85 4.83
C ARG A 702 -26.22 -0.58 5.62
N LEU A 703 -25.06 0.03 5.46
CA LEU A 703 -24.67 1.25 6.15
C LEU A 703 -23.97 2.19 5.16
N PRO A 704 -24.70 3.12 4.53
CA PRO A 704 -24.17 4.02 3.50
C PRO A 704 -22.95 4.85 3.97
N LEU A 705 -22.74 4.99 5.27
CA LEU A 705 -21.55 5.57 5.87
C LEU A 705 -20.25 4.89 5.38
N LEU A 706 -20.25 3.56 5.20
CA LEU A 706 -19.09 2.77 4.76
C LEU A 706 -18.78 2.92 3.26
N SER A 707 -19.68 3.54 2.48
CA SER A 707 -19.38 3.97 1.10
C SER A 707 -18.31 5.07 1.07
N SER A 708 -18.14 5.81 2.17
CA SER A 708 -17.04 6.76 2.33
C SER A 708 -15.75 6.01 2.70
N GLY A 709 -14.72 6.15 1.86
CA GLY A 709 -13.40 5.60 2.14
C GLY A 709 -12.83 6.07 3.49
N TYR A 710 -13.08 7.33 3.86
CA TYR A 710 -12.69 7.88 5.16
C TYR A 710 -13.24 7.04 6.32
N TYR A 711 -14.57 6.86 6.38
CA TYR A 711 -15.21 6.17 7.51
C TYR A 711 -14.91 4.68 7.54
N ARG A 712 -14.77 4.04 6.37
CA ARG A 712 -14.34 2.65 6.26
C ARG A 712 -12.93 2.42 6.83
N ASP A 713 -12.04 3.40 6.68
CA ASP A 713 -10.68 3.31 7.19
C ASP A 713 -10.61 3.66 8.68
N VAL A 714 -11.25 4.74 9.16
CA VAL A 714 -11.19 5.14 10.58
C VAL A 714 -12.01 4.25 11.53
N LEU A 715 -13.13 3.67 11.06
CA LEU A 715 -13.90 2.72 11.86
C LEU A 715 -13.25 1.33 11.91
N GLY A 716 -12.37 0.99 10.95
CA GLY A 716 -11.81 -0.35 10.90
C GLY A 716 -12.88 -1.43 10.66
N GLU A 717 -12.62 -2.62 11.17
CA GLU A 717 -13.60 -3.72 11.23
C GLU A 717 -14.83 -3.37 12.08
N TYR A 718 -14.74 -2.40 12.99
CA TYR A 718 -15.85 -1.92 13.82
C TYR A 718 -17.05 -1.43 13.00
N GLY A 719 -16.81 -0.96 11.76
CA GLY A 719 -17.87 -0.60 10.82
C GLY A 719 -18.84 -1.75 10.53
N ALA A 720 -18.38 -3.00 10.63
CA ALA A 720 -19.22 -4.20 10.51
C ALA A 720 -20.27 -4.31 11.61
N PHE A 721 -19.94 -3.91 12.85
CA PHE A 721 -20.87 -3.99 13.97
C PHE A 721 -22.06 -3.06 13.73
N PHE A 722 -21.79 -1.84 13.26
CA PHE A 722 -22.83 -0.89 12.86
C PHE A 722 -23.64 -1.41 11.66
N ALA A 723 -23.00 -1.97 10.64
CA ALA A 723 -23.68 -2.52 9.45
C ALA A 723 -24.63 -3.70 9.76
N ILE A 724 -24.23 -4.62 10.66
CA ILE A 724 -25.11 -5.71 11.13
C ILE A 724 -26.20 -5.19 12.05
N SER A 725 -25.88 -4.29 12.98
CA SER A 725 -26.83 -3.79 13.97
C SER A 725 -27.98 -2.97 13.35
N ASN A 726 -27.72 -2.30 12.22
CA ASN A 726 -28.72 -1.51 11.51
C ASN A 726 -29.88 -2.40 11.05
N ARG A 727 -30.99 -2.38 11.79
CA ARG A 727 -32.16 -3.27 11.63
C ARG A 727 -31.75 -4.76 11.61
N ILE A 728 -31.09 -5.18 12.69
CA ILE A 728 -30.45 -6.50 12.86
C ILE A 728 -31.35 -7.70 12.49
N ASP A 729 -32.64 -7.67 12.83
CA ASP A 729 -33.61 -8.75 12.57
C ASP A 729 -33.72 -9.14 11.07
N ARG A 730 -33.36 -8.22 10.16
CA ARG A 730 -33.38 -8.47 8.70
C ARG A 730 -32.25 -9.39 8.22
N ILE A 731 -31.20 -9.57 9.01
CA ILE A 731 -29.96 -10.26 8.60
C ILE A 731 -29.60 -11.36 9.59
N HIS A 732 -29.64 -11.05 10.88
CA HIS A 732 -29.20 -11.93 11.94
C HIS A 732 -30.42 -12.40 12.75
N LYS A 733 -30.75 -13.68 12.60
CA LYS A 733 -31.92 -14.30 13.25
C LYS A 733 -31.54 -15.25 14.39
N ASN A 734 -30.25 -15.41 14.66
CA ASN A 734 -29.69 -16.33 15.67
C ASN A 734 -29.74 -15.70 17.08
N ALA A 735 -29.64 -16.53 18.12
CA ALA A 735 -29.72 -16.08 19.51
C ALA A 735 -28.37 -15.52 20.04
N TRP A 736 -27.27 -15.90 19.38
CA TRP A 736 -25.92 -15.45 19.65
C TRP A 736 -25.26 -14.95 18.37
N ILE A 737 -24.42 -13.93 18.52
CA ILE A 737 -23.65 -13.29 17.47
C ILE A 737 -22.17 -13.30 17.83
N GLY A 738 -21.33 -13.64 16.87
CA GLY A 738 -19.88 -13.55 16.99
C GLY A 738 -19.27 -12.62 15.96
N PHE A 739 -18.04 -12.22 16.24
CA PHE A 739 -17.14 -11.59 15.29
C PHE A 739 -15.76 -12.25 15.37
N GLN A 740 -15.07 -12.31 14.25
CA GLN A 740 -13.67 -12.72 14.14
C GLN A 740 -12.97 -11.80 13.15
N SER A 741 -11.85 -11.19 13.54
CA SER A 741 -11.00 -10.49 12.58
C SER A 741 -10.42 -11.49 11.59
N TRP A 742 -10.46 -11.18 10.30
CA TRP A 742 -9.80 -11.99 9.26
C TRP A 742 -8.28 -12.13 9.52
N ARG A 743 -7.66 -11.17 10.24
CA ARG A 743 -6.25 -11.24 10.66
C ARG A 743 -6.01 -12.31 11.73
N ALA A 744 -7.01 -12.62 12.55
CA ALA A 744 -6.90 -13.71 13.52
C ALA A 744 -6.83 -15.07 12.80
N THR A 745 -7.55 -15.23 11.69
CA THR A 745 -7.45 -16.43 10.84
C THR A 745 -6.11 -16.48 10.10
N ALA A 746 -5.62 -15.35 9.58
CA ALA A 746 -4.31 -15.28 8.92
C ALA A 746 -3.14 -15.66 9.86
N GLU A 747 -3.20 -15.31 11.15
CA GLU A 747 -2.23 -15.75 12.17
C GLU A 747 -2.47 -17.18 12.71
N THR A 748 -3.36 -17.98 12.09
CA THR A 748 -3.76 -19.32 12.57
C THR A 748 -4.37 -19.37 13.99
N LYS A 749 -4.91 -18.23 14.45
CA LYS A 749 -5.54 -18.06 15.79
C LYS A 749 -7.07 -18.12 15.75
N SER A 750 -7.66 -18.71 14.70
CA SER A 750 -9.10 -19.00 14.65
C SER A 750 -9.46 -20.22 15.49
N LEU A 751 -10.75 -20.41 15.77
CA LEU A 751 -11.22 -21.57 16.54
C LEU A 751 -11.05 -22.86 15.72
N SER A 752 -10.53 -23.92 16.36
CA SER A 752 -10.55 -25.26 15.79
C SER A 752 -11.98 -25.81 15.78
N LYS A 753 -12.28 -26.79 14.92
CA LYS A 753 -13.57 -27.50 14.91
C LYS A 753 -13.95 -28.09 16.28
N THR A 754 -12.95 -28.44 17.11
CA THR A 754 -13.15 -28.90 18.48
C THR A 754 -13.58 -27.74 19.39
N ALA A 755 -12.91 -26.59 19.30
CA ALA A 755 -13.24 -25.39 20.07
C ALA A 755 -14.61 -24.81 19.68
N GLU A 756 -14.93 -24.77 18.39
CA GLU A 756 -16.25 -24.38 17.86
C GLU A 756 -17.37 -25.25 18.46
N LYS A 757 -17.20 -26.58 18.45
CA LYS A 757 -18.17 -27.50 19.02
C LYS A 757 -18.36 -27.26 20.51
N LEU A 758 -17.27 -27.14 21.28
CA LEU A 758 -17.34 -26.89 22.73
C LEU A 758 -17.99 -25.53 23.06
N LEU A 759 -17.77 -24.51 22.22
CA LEU A 759 -18.45 -23.22 22.32
C LEU A 759 -19.96 -23.33 22.08
N LEU A 760 -20.37 -24.06 21.04
CA LEU A 760 -21.78 -24.34 20.76
C LEU A 760 -22.44 -25.15 21.90
N ASP A 761 -21.78 -26.21 22.39
CA ASP A 761 -22.25 -27.02 23.51
C ASP A 761 -22.44 -26.17 24.79
N ALA A 762 -21.52 -25.25 25.09
CA ALA A 762 -21.62 -24.35 26.24
C ALA A 762 -22.75 -23.30 26.10
N ILE A 763 -23.02 -22.85 24.87
CA ILE A 763 -24.12 -21.94 24.52
C ILE A 763 -25.48 -22.67 24.65
N GLU A 764 -25.61 -23.86 24.07
CA GLU A 764 -26.84 -24.67 24.15
C GLU A 764 -27.15 -25.09 25.59
N ALA A 765 -26.14 -25.52 26.36
CA ALA A 765 -26.26 -25.81 27.79
C ALA A 765 -26.47 -24.57 28.68
N ARG A 766 -26.40 -23.35 28.11
CA ARG A 766 -26.48 -22.06 28.83
C ARG A 766 -25.49 -21.93 30.01
N ARG A 767 -24.35 -22.63 29.93
CA ARG A 767 -23.43 -22.91 31.06
C ARG A 767 -22.95 -21.64 31.79
N HIS A 768 -22.73 -20.55 31.05
CA HIS A 768 -22.26 -19.28 31.61
C HIS A 768 -23.31 -18.15 31.58
N GLY A 769 -24.49 -18.37 30.98
CA GLY A 769 -25.54 -17.36 30.86
C GLY A 769 -25.12 -16.19 29.95
N ASP A 770 -25.23 -14.96 30.44
CA ASP A 770 -24.92 -13.74 29.69
C ASP A 770 -23.40 -13.43 29.75
N THR A 771 -22.68 -13.85 28.71
CA THR A 771 -21.22 -13.99 28.68
C THR A 771 -20.61 -13.48 27.39
N LEU A 772 -19.51 -12.74 27.50
CA LEU A 772 -18.55 -12.48 26.43
C LEU A 772 -17.57 -13.66 26.39
N TYR A 773 -17.65 -14.50 25.36
CA TYR A 773 -16.60 -15.47 25.05
C TYR A 773 -15.58 -14.80 24.11
N PHE A 774 -14.29 -15.02 24.30
CA PHE A 774 -13.24 -14.46 23.43
C PHE A 774 -12.02 -15.39 23.36
N TRP A 775 -11.25 -15.34 22.26
CA TRP A 775 -10.09 -16.22 22.06
C TRP A 775 -8.78 -15.49 21.71
N ALA A 776 -8.84 -14.23 21.25
CA ALA A 776 -7.65 -13.41 21.04
C ALA A 776 -7.27 -12.65 22.34
N ARG A 777 -6.11 -12.98 22.92
CA ARG A 777 -5.65 -12.50 24.24
C ARG A 777 -4.68 -11.33 24.16
N LEU A 778 -4.89 -10.31 25.01
CA LEU A 778 -4.01 -9.14 25.15
C LEU A 778 -2.59 -9.48 25.65
N ASP A 779 -2.46 -10.49 26.52
CA ASP A 779 -1.16 -10.91 27.09
C ASP A 779 -0.33 -11.86 26.20
N ALA A 780 -0.91 -12.27 25.06
CA ALA A 780 -0.29 -13.07 24.01
C ALA A 780 -0.31 -12.36 22.64
N ASP A 781 -0.70 -11.08 22.59
CA ASP A 781 -0.63 -10.30 21.36
C ASP A 781 0.83 -9.88 21.11
N PRO A 782 1.39 -10.06 19.88
CA PRO A 782 2.75 -9.64 19.57
C PRO A 782 3.00 -8.13 19.77
N ARG A 783 1.93 -7.31 19.80
CA ARG A 783 1.99 -5.88 20.14
C ARG A 783 2.25 -5.61 21.64
N ASN A 784 2.24 -6.63 22.50
CA ASN A 784 2.42 -6.49 23.95
C ASN A 784 3.57 -7.37 24.52
N PRO A 785 4.81 -7.26 24.03
CA PRO A 785 5.92 -8.11 24.46
C PRO A 785 6.25 -7.94 25.96
N SER A 786 5.97 -6.77 26.54
CA SER A 786 6.22 -6.46 27.95
C SER A 786 5.05 -6.81 28.88
N LYS A 787 3.96 -7.40 28.37
CA LYS A 787 2.75 -7.74 29.14
C LYS A 787 2.22 -6.58 29.99
N GLN A 788 2.12 -5.41 29.36
CA GLN A 788 1.58 -4.19 29.94
C GLN A 788 0.10 -4.36 30.35
N ASP A 789 -0.35 -3.54 31.29
CA ASP A 789 -1.76 -3.51 31.70
C ASP A 789 -2.67 -2.91 30.62
N PHE A 790 -3.98 -3.02 30.81
CA PHE A 790 -4.98 -2.67 29.79
C PHE A 790 -4.83 -1.24 29.26
N TRP A 791 -4.65 -0.27 30.16
CA TRP A 791 -4.59 1.14 29.78
C TRP A 791 -3.22 1.53 29.20
N SER A 792 -2.12 0.98 29.73
CA SER A 792 -0.78 1.19 29.16
C SER A 792 -0.67 0.58 27.75
N PHE A 793 -1.23 -0.62 27.54
CA PHE A 793 -1.32 -1.22 26.20
C PHE A 793 -2.17 -0.35 25.26
N CYS A 794 -3.31 0.17 25.73
CA CYS A 794 -4.14 1.06 24.91
C CYS A 794 -3.39 2.33 24.50
N ASP A 795 -2.61 2.93 25.41
CA ASP A 795 -1.77 4.10 25.11
C ASP A 795 -0.63 3.75 24.16
N ALA A 796 0.05 2.62 24.35
CA ALA A 796 1.12 2.15 23.46
C ALA A 796 0.64 2.01 22.00
N ILE A 797 -0.55 1.43 21.78
CA ILE A 797 -1.12 1.29 20.43
C ILE A 797 -1.82 2.58 19.93
N ASN A 798 -1.98 3.63 20.75
CA ASN A 798 -2.65 4.90 20.39
C ASN A 798 -1.80 6.15 20.75
N ALA A 799 -0.49 6.10 20.53
CA ALA A 799 0.40 7.27 20.63
C ALA A 799 0.45 7.96 22.02
N GLY A 800 0.17 7.24 23.11
CA GLY A 800 0.15 7.79 24.47
C GLY A 800 -1.15 8.52 24.86
N ASN A 801 -2.15 8.57 23.97
CA ASN A 801 -3.34 9.42 24.12
C ASN A 801 -4.66 8.64 24.28
N CYS A 802 -4.65 7.30 24.37
CA CYS A 802 -5.88 6.53 24.55
C CYS A 802 -6.59 6.91 25.85
N GLN A 803 -5.88 6.92 26.99
CA GLN A 803 -6.48 7.23 28.28
C GLN A 803 -7.15 8.60 28.30
N SER A 804 -6.48 9.64 27.79
CA SER A 804 -7.00 11.01 27.75
C SER A 804 -8.18 11.17 26.79
N VAL A 805 -8.10 10.61 25.58
CA VAL A 805 -9.16 10.70 24.57
C VAL A 805 -10.38 9.89 25.01
N PHE A 806 -10.19 8.69 25.58
CA PHE A 806 -11.28 7.88 26.11
C PHE A 806 -12.00 8.62 27.25
N TYR A 807 -11.23 9.21 28.18
CA TYR A 807 -11.78 9.98 29.30
C TYR A 807 -12.63 11.17 28.84
N GLU A 808 -12.11 12.02 27.95
CA GLU A 808 -12.86 13.18 27.46
C GLU A 808 -14.05 12.79 26.58
N THR A 809 -13.94 11.71 25.78
CA THR A 809 -15.08 11.16 25.03
C THR A 809 -16.18 10.68 25.97
N LEU A 810 -15.86 9.88 26.99
CA LEU A 810 -16.83 9.37 27.96
C LEU A 810 -17.53 10.51 28.73
N LYS A 811 -16.74 11.50 29.18
CA LYS A 811 -17.19 12.69 29.90
C LYS A 811 -18.15 13.56 29.08
N GLN A 812 -17.85 13.77 27.78
CA GLN A 812 -18.72 14.50 26.87
C GLN A 812 -20.00 13.71 26.52
N MET A 813 -19.88 12.40 26.22
CA MET A 813 -21.01 11.53 25.86
C MET A 813 -22.08 11.51 26.97
N TYR A 814 -21.67 11.43 28.24
CA TYR A 814 -22.58 11.51 29.39
C TYR A 814 -22.86 12.94 29.90
N SER A 815 -22.40 13.99 29.21
CA SER A 815 -22.61 15.41 29.58
C SER A 815 -22.23 15.79 31.03
N VAL A 816 -21.14 15.21 31.56
CA VAL A 816 -20.75 15.34 32.96
C VAL A 816 -20.03 16.67 33.21
N LYS A 817 -20.69 17.59 33.94
CA LYS A 817 -20.19 18.97 34.15
C LYS A 817 -19.08 19.12 35.20
N HIS A 818 -18.95 18.22 36.17
CA HIS A 818 -17.86 18.23 37.16
C HIS A 818 -17.40 16.82 37.57
N ASN A 819 -16.08 16.66 37.74
CA ASN A 819 -15.35 15.59 38.44
C ASN A 819 -15.82 14.13 38.26
N LEU A 820 -15.68 13.58 37.05
CA LEU A 820 -15.29 12.18 36.90
C LEU A 820 -13.81 12.06 37.32
N SER A 821 -13.54 11.68 38.57
CA SER A 821 -12.17 11.74 39.12
C SER A 821 -11.21 10.63 38.65
N SER A 822 -11.67 9.67 37.84
CA SER A 822 -10.82 8.64 37.23
C SER A 822 -11.51 7.97 36.04
N LEU A 823 -10.72 7.37 35.14
CA LEU A 823 -11.21 6.42 34.13
C LEU A 823 -11.95 5.20 34.74
N PRO A 824 -12.74 4.46 33.93
CA PRO A 824 -13.23 3.14 34.32
C PRO A 824 -12.05 2.22 34.70
N LYS A 825 -12.08 1.68 35.92
CA LYS A 825 -10.99 0.88 36.48
C LYS A 825 -10.94 -0.52 35.87
N MET A 826 -9.87 -0.80 35.13
CA MET A 826 -9.54 -2.11 34.58
C MET A 826 -8.42 -2.72 35.45
N PRO A 827 -8.71 -3.73 36.29
CA PRO A 827 -7.76 -4.18 37.31
C PRO A 827 -6.65 -5.10 36.75
N PRO A 828 -5.43 -5.05 37.32
CA PRO A 828 -4.37 -6.03 37.06
C PRO A 828 -4.54 -7.26 37.97
N ASP A 829 -5.69 -7.93 37.91
CA ASP A 829 -6.03 -9.08 38.76
C ASP A 829 -5.47 -10.43 38.25
N GLY A 830 -4.55 -10.39 37.27
CA GLY A 830 -3.98 -11.55 36.59
C GLY A 830 -4.85 -12.12 35.47
N GLY A 831 -6.05 -11.58 35.24
CA GLY A 831 -6.88 -11.91 34.07
C GLY A 831 -6.39 -11.25 32.78
N THR A 832 -6.83 -11.79 31.64
CA THR A 832 -6.49 -11.27 30.30
C THR A 832 -7.72 -10.74 29.55
N TRP A 833 -7.49 -9.80 28.65
CA TRP A 833 -8.52 -9.05 27.91
C TRP A 833 -8.61 -9.47 26.44
N SER A 834 -9.75 -9.20 25.81
CA SER A 834 -9.98 -9.45 24.39
C SER A 834 -9.27 -8.41 23.52
N VAL A 835 -8.63 -8.86 22.45
CA VAL A 835 -8.12 -8.02 21.36
C VAL A 835 -8.70 -8.46 20.01
N ARG A 836 -8.41 -7.72 18.94
CA ARG A 836 -8.66 -8.08 17.53
C ARG A 836 -10.10 -8.54 17.18
N HIS A 837 -11.10 -8.01 17.88
CA HIS A 837 -12.52 -8.27 17.63
C HIS A 837 -12.95 -9.76 17.54
N SER A 838 -12.20 -10.68 18.15
CA SER A 838 -12.46 -12.12 18.13
C SER A 838 -13.22 -12.59 19.37
N TRP A 839 -14.56 -12.44 19.32
CA TRP A 839 -15.45 -12.71 20.45
C TRP A 839 -16.90 -13.05 20.05
N VAL A 840 -17.66 -13.59 21.01
CA VAL A 840 -19.07 -14.01 20.88
C VAL A 840 -19.91 -13.50 22.06
N LEU A 841 -21.11 -12.98 21.77
CA LEU A 841 -22.10 -12.45 22.72
C LEU A 841 -23.53 -12.95 22.41
N PRO A 842 -24.44 -12.96 23.39
CA PRO A 842 -25.88 -13.04 23.11
C PRO A 842 -26.31 -11.84 22.26
N THR A 843 -27.19 -12.05 21.27
CA THR A 843 -27.62 -10.98 20.33
C THR A 843 -28.23 -9.77 21.05
N LYS A 844 -28.95 -10.00 22.16
CA LYS A 844 -29.44 -8.93 23.05
C LYS A 844 -28.31 -8.09 23.65
N SER A 845 -27.26 -8.74 24.13
CA SER A 845 -26.12 -8.10 24.80
C SER A 845 -25.25 -7.36 23.78
N PHE A 846 -25.13 -7.88 22.54
CA PHE A 846 -24.56 -7.14 21.42
C PHE A 846 -25.34 -5.85 21.10
N VAL A 847 -26.67 -5.89 21.03
CA VAL A 847 -27.51 -4.69 20.81
C VAL A 847 -27.24 -3.61 21.87
N GLU A 848 -27.16 -3.98 23.15
CA GLU A 848 -26.79 -3.06 24.24
C GLU A 848 -25.38 -2.46 24.08
N PHE A 849 -24.41 -3.24 23.59
CA PHE A 849 -23.04 -2.78 23.33
C PHE A 849 -22.96 -1.82 22.14
N VAL A 850 -23.72 -2.08 21.06
CA VAL A 850 -23.76 -1.17 19.89
C VAL A 850 -24.42 0.16 20.26
N MET A 851 -25.47 0.16 21.09
CA MET A 851 -26.08 1.40 21.59
C MET A 851 -25.06 2.29 22.32
N PHE A 852 -24.31 1.72 23.26
CA PHE A 852 -23.22 2.43 23.93
C PHE A 852 -22.16 2.93 22.93
N SER A 853 -21.64 2.04 22.09
CA SER A 853 -20.49 2.37 21.26
C SER A 853 -20.79 3.31 20.09
N ARG A 854 -22.02 3.38 19.58
CA ARG A 854 -22.39 4.36 18.56
C ARG A 854 -22.41 5.79 19.09
N MET A 855 -22.87 5.98 20.33
CA MET A 855 -22.85 7.29 21.02
C MET A 855 -21.41 7.70 21.37
N PHE A 856 -20.58 6.74 21.75
CA PHE A 856 -19.15 6.95 21.97
C PHE A 856 -18.43 7.36 20.68
N VAL A 857 -18.67 6.66 19.56
CA VAL A 857 -18.08 6.98 18.24
C VAL A 857 -18.58 8.32 17.69
N ASP A 858 -19.86 8.65 17.88
CA ASP A 858 -20.42 9.96 17.51
C ASP A 858 -19.67 11.11 18.22
N THR A 859 -19.49 10.97 19.54
CA THR A 859 -18.74 11.93 20.35
C THR A 859 -17.27 12.00 19.93
N LEU A 860 -16.65 10.87 19.60
CA LEU A 860 -15.24 10.78 19.19
C LEU A 860 -14.98 11.40 17.81
N ASP A 861 -15.84 11.15 16.81
CA ASP A 861 -15.74 11.78 15.48
C ASP A 861 -15.96 13.30 15.58
N ALA A 862 -16.91 13.75 16.41
CA ALA A 862 -17.13 15.18 16.65
C ALA A 862 -15.90 15.91 17.22
N GLN A 863 -15.06 15.23 18.00
CA GLN A 863 -13.78 15.76 18.50
C GLN A 863 -12.64 15.66 17.48
N CYS A 864 -12.50 14.52 16.80
CA CYS A 864 -11.29 14.21 16.02
C CYS A 864 -11.37 14.58 14.53
N TYR A 865 -12.57 14.58 13.92
CA TYR A 865 -12.74 14.63 12.47
C TYR A 865 -12.10 15.85 11.83
N ASP A 866 -12.33 17.03 12.40
CA ASP A 866 -11.95 18.29 11.76
C ASP A 866 -10.42 18.42 11.63
N ASN A 867 -9.68 18.03 12.67
CA ASN A 867 -8.21 17.97 12.64
C ASN A 867 -7.72 16.86 11.69
N HIS A 868 -8.38 15.70 11.72
CA HIS A 868 -7.98 14.56 10.91
C HIS A 868 -8.20 14.80 9.41
N VAL A 869 -9.33 15.37 8.99
CA VAL A 869 -9.62 15.63 7.57
C VAL A 869 -8.95 16.89 7.03
N LYS A 870 -8.83 17.97 7.83
CA LYS A 870 -8.21 19.22 7.35
C LYS A 870 -6.67 19.14 7.35
N ASN A 871 -6.08 18.58 8.40
CA ASN A 871 -4.63 18.60 8.61
C ASN A 871 -3.97 17.23 8.38
N GLY A 872 -4.77 16.14 8.36
CA GLY A 872 -4.27 14.77 8.39
C GLY A 872 -3.88 14.29 9.79
N LEU A 873 -4.02 15.12 10.83
CA LEU A 873 -3.53 14.84 12.17
C LEU A 873 -4.58 14.08 12.99
N CYS A 874 -4.23 12.88 13.45
CA CYS A 874 -5.04 12.08 14.35
C CYS A 874 -4.54 12.23 15.79
N HIS A 875 -5.41 12.42 16.78
CA HIS A 875 -4.98 12.52 18.18
C HIS A 875 -4.41 11.21 18.76
N LEU A 876 -4.72 10.06 18.16
CA LEU A 876 -4.29 8.71 18.57
C LEU A 876 -3.13 8.17 17.71
N SER A 877 -2.56 8.97 16.80
CA SER A 877 -1.40 8.60 15.98
C SER A 877 -0.41 9.77 15.87
N LEU A 878 0.88 9.46 15.71
CA LEU A 878 1.94 10.47 15.61
C LEU A 878 2.18 10.93 14.16
N SER A 879 1.52 10.29 13.20
CA SER A 879 1.60 10.51 11.75
C SER A 879 0.20 10.54 11.13
N LYS A 880 0.10 10.86 9.82
CA LYS A 880 -1.16 10.84 9.08
C LYS A 880 -1.66 9.40 8.90
N ASP A 881 -2.52 8.96 9.81
CA ASP A 881 -3.01 7.58 9.88
C ASP A 881 -4.48 7.46 9.47
N LYS A 882 -4.74 6.67 8.42
CA LYS A 882 -6.09 6.35 7.93
C LYS A 882 -6.92 5.61 8.99
N HIS A 883 -6.29 4.88 9.91
CA HIS A 883 -6.90 4.05 10.93
C HIS A 883 -7.03 4.76 12.30
N CYS A 884 -7.14 6.09 12.26
CA CYS A 884 -7.01 7.00 13.40
C CYS A 884 -7.52 6.48 14.75
N TYR A 885 -8.78 6.04 14.86
CA TYR A 885 -9.34 5.57 16.13
C TYR A 885 -9.79 4.10 16.14
N SER A 886 -9.55 3.32 15.08
CA SER A 886 -9.96 1.90 15.05
C SER A 886 -9.25 1.07 16.13
N ARG A 887 -7.98 1.40 16.42
CA ARG A 887 -7.15 0.78 17.48
C ARG A 887 -7.71 1.02 18.89
N LEU A 888 -8.34 2.17 19.15
CA LEU A 888 -9.05 2.43 20.40
C LEU A 888 -10.38 1.66 20.45
N LEU A 889 -11.11 1.60 19.33
CA LEU A 889 -12.37 0.86 19.23
C LEU A 889 -12.18 -0.67 19.40
N GLU A 890 -11.00 -1.20 19.02
CA GLU A 890 -10.58 -2.60 19.27
C GLU A 890 -10.84 -3.04 20.72
N LEU A 891 -10.51 -2.15 21.67
CA LEU A 891 -10.53 -2.44 23.11
C LEU A 891 -11.85 -2.06 23.81
N LEU A 892 -12.75 -1.36 23.14
CA LEU A 892 -13.98 -0.76 23.71
C LEU A 892 -14.94 -1.81 24.32
N VAL A 893 -14.98 -3.02 23.75
CA VAL A 893 -15.82 -4.13 24.24
C VAL A 893 -15.44 -4.59 25.65
N ASN A 894 -14.15 -4.53 26.01
CA ASN A 894 -13.66 -4.95 27.33
C ASN A 894 -14.20 -4.04 28.44
N VAL A 895 -14.12 -2.73 28.23
CA VAL A 895 -14.62 -1.72 29.19
C VAL A 895 -16.12 -1.89 29.38
N TRP A 896 -16.88 -2.03 28.28
CA TRP A 896 -18.31 -2.27 28.35
C TRP A 896 -18.65 -3.57 29.08
N ALA A 897 -18.03 -4.71 28.73
CA ALA A 897 -18.34 -6.01 29.32
C ALA A 897 -17.97 -6.09 30.81
N TYR A 898 -16.83 -5.49 31.20
CA TYR A 898 -16.42 -5.42 32.60
C TYR A 898 -17.39 -4.59 33.43
N HIS A 899 -17.68 -3.36 33.00
CA HIS A 899 -18.47 -2.41 33.79
C HIS A 899 -19.99 -2.64 33.73
N SER A 900 -20.52 -3.35 32.72
CA SER A 900 -21.92 -3.80 32.64
C SER A 900 -22.20 -5.14 33.35
N ALA A 901 -21.20 -5.70 34.05
CA ALA A 901 -21.29 -6.96 34.80
C ALA A 901 -21.58 -8.23 33.96
N ARG A 902 -21.08 -8.27 32.72
CA ARG A 902 -21.08 -9.50 31.89
C ARG A 902 -19.99 -10.45 32.36
N ARG A 903 -20.23 -11.77 32.30
CA ARG A 903 -19.12 -12.73 32.44
C ARG A 903 -18.19 -12.55 31.25
N ILE A 904 -16.88 -12.71 31.49
CA ILE A 904 -15.86 -12.68 30.44
C ILE A 904 -15.17 -14.04 30.53
N VAL A 905 -15.17 -14.81 29.44
CA VAL A 905 -14.65 -16.17 29.40
C VAL A 905 -13.68 -16.29 28.23
N TYR A 906 -12.43 -16.60 28.55
CA TYR A 906 -11.45 -16.99 27.55
C TYR A 906 -11.79 -18.39 27.03
N VAL A 907 -11.72 -18.57 25.72
CA VAL A 907 -11.81 -19.86 25.02
C VAL A 907 -10.46 -20.10 24.34
N ASP A 908 -9.82 -21.20 24.68
CA ASP A 908 -8.61 -21.66 24.01
C ASP A 908 -8.94 -22.08 22.56
N PRO A 909 -8.29 -21.48 21.54
CA PRO A 909 -8.69 -21.69 20.15
C PRO A 909 -8.39 -23.10 19.62
N GLU A 910 -7.37 -23.78 20.14
CA GLU A 910 -7.01 -25.13 19.70
C GLU A 910 -7.86 -26.19 20.40
N THR A 911 -7.93 -26.11 21.74
CA THR A 911 -8.51 -27.16 22.59
C THR A 911 -9.98 -26.91 22.98
N GLY A 912 -10.45 -25.67 22.88
CA GLY A 912 -11.78 -25.26 23.36
C GLY A 912 -11.90 -25.15 24.89
N PHE A 913 -10.80 -25.19 25.63
CA PHE A 913 -10.81 -25.02 27.08
C PHE A 913 -11.35 -23.63 27.47
N MET A 914 -12.22 -23.57 28.46
CA MET A 914 -12.91 -22.33 28.87
C MET A 914 -12.55 -21.89 30.29
N GLN A 915 -12.13 -20.64 30.44
CA GLN A 915 -11.74 -20.05 31.73
C GLN A 915 -12.39 -18.68 31.95
N GLU A 916 -13.11 -18.49 33.06
CA GLU A 916 -13.65 -17.17 33.44
C GLU A 916 -12.51 -16.22 33.81
N GLN A 917 -12.43 -15.09 33.08
CA GLN A 917 -11.48 -14.01 33.28
C GLN A 917 -12.13 -12.90 34.12
N HIS A 918 -11.36 -12.32 35.04
CA HIS A 918 -11.82 -11.31 35.99
C HIS A 918 -13.12 -11.75 36.72
N PRO A 919 -13.12 -12.73 37.63
CA PRO A 919 -14.37 -13.39 38.08
C PRO A 919 -15.40 -12.43 38.67
N LEU A 920 -16.69 -12.54 38.28
CA LEU A 920 -17.74 -11.56 38.65
C LEU A 920 -17.86 -11.29 40.17
N LYS A 921 -17.47 -12.24 41.01
CA LYS A 921 -17.48 -12.09 42.48
C LYS A 921 -16.50 -11.02 42.97
N THR A 922 -15.36 -10.85 42.31
CA THR A 922 -14.28 -9.92 42.68
C THR A 922 -14.57 -8.48 42.26
N ARG A 923 -15.32 -8.28 41.17
CA ARG A 923 -15.64 -6.96 40.61
C ARG A 923 -16.64 -6.11 41.43
N LYS A 924 -17.20 -6.66 42.53
CA LYS A 924 -18.23 -5.98 43.33
C LYS A 924 -17.71 -4.65 43.89
N GLY A 925 -18.47 -3.58 43.67
CA GLY A 925 -18.08 -2.22 44.08
C GLY A 925 -17.10 -1.50 43.14
N GLN A 926 -16.54 -2.18 42.13
CA GLN A 926 -15.61 -1.60 41.15
C GLN A 926 -16.28 -1.29 39.80
N MET A 927 -17.31 -2.07 39.43
CA MET A 927 -18.05 -1.91 38.16
C MET A 927 -18.91 -0.64 38.12
N TRP A 928 -19.09 -0.06 36.94
CA TRP A 928 -19.85 1.16 36.72
C TRP A 928 -21.28 0.86 36.21
N VAL A 929 -21.93 -0.15 36.80
CA VAL A 929 -23.17 -0.77 36.28
C VAL A 929 -24.26 0.25 35.95
N LYS A 930 -24.40 1.34 36.71
CA LYS A 930 -25.40 2.39 36.46
C LYS A 930 -25.23 3.12 35.12
N TRP A 931 -23.99 3.34 34.69
CA TRP A 931 -23.64 4.09 33.47
C TRP A 931 -23.85 3.22 32.22
N PHE A 932 -23.53 1.94 32.33
CA PHE A 932 -23.67 0.94 31.26
C PHE A 932 -24.98 0.13 31.34
N HIS A 933 -25.93 0.55 32.17
CA HIS A 933 -27.22 -0.13 32.29
C HIS A 933 -28.08 0.14 31.05
N PHE A 934 -28.75 -0.90 30.54
CA PHE A 934 -29.58 -0.80 29.33
C PHE A 934 -30.53 0.40 29.34
N ASN A 935 -31.30 0.61 30.41
CA ASN A 935 -32.24 1.74 30.47
C ASN A 935 -31.54 3.11 30.33
N THR A 936 -30.33 3.27 30.88
CA THR A 936 -29.55 4.52 30.80
C THR A 936 -29.13 4.77 29.36
N LEU A 937 -28.56 3.75 28.70
CA LEU A 937 -28.14 3.81 27.30
C LEU A 937 -29.33 4.00 26.36
N LYS A 938 -30.50 3.43 26.69
CA LYS A 938 -31.72 3.57 25.91
C LYS A 938 -32.27 4.99 25.98
N THR A 939 -32.40 5.57 27.17
CA THR A 939 -32.88 6.95 27.30
C THR A 939 -31.94 7.91 26.57
N MET A 940 -30.62 7.75 26.67
CA MET A 940 -29.68 8.60 25.92
C MET A 940 -29.80 8.46 24.39
N ASP A 941 -30.07 7.26 23.86
CA ASP A 941 -30.27 7.06 22.42
C ASP A 941 -31.65 7.56 21.95
N GLU A 942 -32.66 7.51 22.81
CA GLU A 942 -33.99 8.13 22.61
C GLU A 942 -33.86 9.68 22.65
N ASP A 943 -33.12 10.26 23.60
CA ASP A 943 -32.85 11.70 23.72
C ASP A 943 -32.13 12.25 22.46
N LEU A 944 -31.13 11.52 21.93
CA LEU A 944 -30.45 11.90 20.68
C LEU A 944 -31.38 11.88 19.45
N ALA A 945 -32.41 11.02 19.46
CA ALA A 945 -33.44 11.01 18.43
C ALA A 945 -34.39 12.20 18.54
N GLU A 946 -34.81 12.54 19.76
CA GLU A 946 -35.63 13.74 20.01
C GLU A 946 -34.86 15.03 19.67
N GLU A 947 -33.56 15.11 19.95
CA GLU A 947 -32.70 16.24 19.52
C GLU A 947 -32.63 16.36 17.99
N PHE A 948 -32.51 15.23 17.26
CA PHE A 948 -32.43 15.22 15.79
C PHE A 948 -33.74 15.64 15.10
N ASP A 949 -34.89 15.23 15.65
CA ASP A 949 -36.22 15.59 15.13
C ASP A 949 -36.60 17.05 15.45
N SER A 950 -36.04 17.64 16.52
CA SER A 950 -36.42 18.96 17.01
C SER A 950 -35.77 20.12 16.25
N ASP A 951 -34.46 20.09 16.00
CA ASP A 951 -33.78 21.06 15.14
C ASP A 951 -32.35 20.59 14.77
N ARG A 952 -31.85 20.94 13.58
CA ARG A 952 -30.54 20.41 13.16
C ARG A 952 -29.38 20.99 14.00
N PRO A 953 -28.54 20.15 14.61
CA PRO A 953 -27.44 20.59 15.47
C PRO A 953 -26.37 21.36 14.69
N LYS A 954 -25.81 22.41 15.31
CA LYS A 954 -24.67 23.16 14.75
C LYS A 954 -23.33 22.43 14.91
N ARG A 955 -23.26 21.43 15.79
CA ARG A 955 -22.07 20.57 15.98
C ARG A 955 -21.99 19.51 14.87
N ARG A 956 -20.79 19.02 14.59
CA ARG A 956 -20.62 17.78 13.83
C ARG A 956 -21.33 16.64 14.58
N TRP A 957 -22.01 15.78 13.83
CA TRP A 957 -22.83 14.71 14.36
C TRP A 957 -22.85 13.58 13.32
N LEU A 958 -22.55 12.35 13.75
CA LEU A 958 -22.44 11.14 12.94
C LEU A 958 -23.72 10.29 13.01
N TRP A 959 -24.30 10.15 14.20
CA TRP A 959 -25.64 9.62 14.45
C TRP A 959 -26.70 10.45 13.68
N PRO A 960 -27.80 9.87 13.14
CA PRO A 960 -28.14 8.45 13.10
C PRO A 960 -27.46 7.71 11.94
N SER A 961 -26.47 8.30 11.24
CA SER A 961 -25.79 7.66 10.09
C SER A 961 -25.01 6.39 10.46
N THR A 962 -24.86 6.08 11.75
CA THR A 962 -24.39 4.80 12.31
C THR A 962 -25.45 3.68 12.26
N GLY A 963 -26.69 3.96 11.82
CA GLY A 963 -27.77 2.99 11.62
C GLY A 963 -28.92 3.11 12.63
N GLU A 964 -30.02 2.41 12.37
CA GLU A 964 -31.14 2.27 13.31
C GLU A 964 -30.98 0.98 14.13
N ILE A 965 -30.86 1.09 15.46
CA ILE A 965 -30.81 -0.09 16.33
C ILE A 965 -32.24 -0.48 16.71
N PHE A 966 -32.74 -1.53 16.09
CA PHE A 966 -34.05 -2.10 16.39
C PHE A 966 -33.95 -3.63 16.48
N TRP A 967 -34.38 -4.19 17.62
CA TRP A 967 -34.48 -5.64 17.83
C TRP A 967 -35.87 -6.00 18.38
N GLN A 968 -36.66 -6.72 17.59
CA GLN A 968 -38.07 -7.01 17.88
C GLN A 968 -38.25 -7.78 19.19
N GLY A 969 -37.38 -8.74 19.50
CA GLY A 969 -37.42 -9.52 20.75
C GLY A 969 -37.28 -8.66 22.01
N MET A 970 -36.56 -7.53 21.95
CA MET A 970 -36.49 -6.56 23.05
C MET A 970 -37.79 -5.77 23.16
N TYR A 971 -38.32 -5.30 22.03
CA TYR A 971 -39.56 -4.51 21.98
C TYR A 971 -40.77 -5.30 22.46
N GLU A 972 -40.92 -6.56 22.07
CA GLU A 972 -42.01 -7.44 22.52
C GLU A 972 -41.91 -7.77 24.01
N LYS A 973 -40.69 -8.03 24.50
CA LYS A 973 -40.45 -8.25 25.93
C LYS A 973 -40.73 -7.00 26.75
N GLU A 974 -40.36 -5.81 26.25
CA GLU A 974 -40.69 -4.53 26.88
C GLU A 974 -42.21 -4.27 26.87
N ARG A 975 -42.89 -4.52 25.74
CA ARG A 975 -44.35 -4.44 25.62
C ARG A 975 -45.06 -5.36 26.60
N ASN A 976 -44.58 -6.61 26.74
CA ASN A 976 -45.10 -7.59 27.68
C ASN A 976 -44.85 -7.19 29.15
N MET A 977 -43.71 -6.59 29.47
CA MET A 977 -43.44 -6.02 30.80
C MET A 977 -44.34 -4.82 31.11
N ARG A 978 -44.47 -3.86 30.18
CA ARG A 978 -45.38 -2.70 30.29
C ARG A 978 -46.84 -3.16 30.46
N ASN A 979 -47.25 -4.24 29.80
CA ASN A 979 -48.58 -4.85 29.98
C ASN A 979 -48.75 -5.47 31.37
N LYS A 980 -47.80 -6.30 31.84
CA LYS A 980 -47.81 -6.88 33.20
C LYS A 980 -47.82 -5.82 34.29
N GLU A 981 -47.13 -4.69 34.10
CA GLU A 981 -47.19 -3.56 35.03
C GLU A 981 -48.54 -2.84 35.00
N LYS A 982 -49.13 -2.62 33.83
CA LYS A 982 -50.49 -2.07 33.70
C LYS A 982 -51.52 -2.98 34.38
N GLU A 983 -51.37 -4.29 34.26
CA GLU A 983 -52.20 -5.28 34.95
C GLU A 983 -51.99 -5.24 36.48
N LYS A 984 -50.75 -5.21 36.97
CA LYS A 984 -50.47 -5.01 38.40
C LYS A 984 -51.06 -3.71 38.95
N LYS A 985 -50.94 -2.60 38.22
CA LYS A 985 -51.55 -1.30 38.59
C LYS A 985 -53.08 -1.36 38.59
N ARG A 986 -53.69 -2.07 37.62
CA ARG A 986 -55.15 -2.34 37.58
C ARG A 986 -55.61 -3.26 38.72
N GLN A 987 -54.80 -4.23 39.11
CA GLN A 987 -55.11 -5.11 40.24
C GLN A 987 -55.02 -4.33 41.56
N GLN A 988 -53.95 -3.57 41.77
CA GLN A 988 -53.78 -2.70 42.94
C GLN A 988 -54.91 -1.66 43.06
N SER A 989 -55.40 -1.10 41.95
CA SER A 989 -56.53 -0.17 41.97
C SER A 989 -57.85 -0.89 42.28
N LYS A 990 -58.11 -2.07 41.72
CA LYS A 990 -59.24 -2.94 42.11
C LYS A 990 -59.19 -3.31 43.59
N ASP A 991 -58.04 -3.70 44.13
CA ASP A 991 -57.85 -4.07 45.54
C ASP A 991 -58.00 -2.85 46.47
N LYS A 992 -57.63 -1.65 46.01
CA LYS A 992 -57.89 -0.38 46.72
C LYS A 992 -59.38 -0.07 46.75
N ILE A 993 -60.09 -0.23 45.63
CA ILE A 993 -61.55 -0.04 45.54
C ILE A 993 -62.30 -1.09 46.37
N GLN A 994 -61.89 -2.35 46.36
CA GLN A 994 -62.47 -3.38 47.23
C GLN A 994 -62.23 -3.10 48.71
N ARG A 995 -61.04 -2.61 49.09
CA ARG A 995 -60.77 -2.18 50.48
C ARG A 995 -61.68 -1.02 50.90
N ILE A 996 -61.98 -0.07 50.01
CA ILE A 996 -62.93 1.01 50.27
C ILE A 996 -64.37 0.46 50.41
N ARG A 997 -64.82 -0.39 49.48
CA ARG A 997 -66.15 -1.05 49.54
C ARG A 997 -66.34 -1.94 50.78
N LYS A 998 -65.27 -2.58 51.29
CA LYS A 998 -65.31 -3.33 52.54
C LYS A 998 -65.36 -2.43 53.78
N ARG A 999 -64.80 -1.22 53.73
CA ARG A 999 -64.92 -0.22 54.82
C ARG A 999 -66.34 0.36 54.95
N THR A 1000 -67.08 0.51 53.84
CA THR A 1000 -68.47 1.01 53.86
C THR A 1000 -69.51 0.05 54.47
N HIS A 1001 -69.12 -1.16 54.92
CA HIS A 1001 -69.99 -2.12 55.60
C HIS A 1001 -69.67 -2.31 57.10
N GLN A 1002 -68.89 -1.42 57.73
CA GLN A 1002 -68.83 -1.38 59.20
C GLN A 1002 -70.11 -0.72 59.75
N ARG A 1003 -70.85 -1.46 60.60
CA ARG A 1003 -71.99 -0.91 61.36
C ARG A 1003 -71.50 0.25 62.22
N ALA A 1004 -72.23 1.37 62.20
CA ALA A 1004 -71.93 2.51 63.07
C ALA A 1004 -72.13 2.13 64.54
N LEU A 1005 -71.03 2.09 65.30
CA LEU A 1005 -71.05 2.00 66.75
C LEU A 1005 -71.11 3.40 67.36
N GLY A 1006 -72.12 3.65 68.18
CA GLY A 1006 -72.11 4.57 69.34
C GLY A 1006 -71.66 6.01 69.12
N LYS A 1007 -72.57 6.96 69.38
CA LYS A 1007 -72.19 8.36 69.70
C LYS A 1007 -71.16 8.35 70.83
N TYR A 1008 -69.96 8.90 70.58
CA TYR A 1008 -69.04 9.28 71.66
C TYR A 1008 -69.07 10.80 71.82
N VAL A 1009 -69.35 11.25 73.04
CA VAL A 1009 -69.46 12.68 73.40
C VAL A 1009 -68.05 13.24 73.60
N LYS A 1010 -67.80 14.46 73.11
CA LYS A 1010 -66.55 15.20 73.39
C LYS A 1010 -66.44 15.53 74.88
N PRO A 1011 -65.30 15.24 75.53
CA PRO A 1011 -64.75 16.10 76.58
C PRO A 1011 -64.05 17.30 75.94
N ASN A 1012 -64.00 18.42 76.65
CA ASN A 1012 -63.41 19.67 76.15
C ASN A 1012 -61.88 19.65 76.17
N SER A 1013 -61.30 20.50 75.31
CA SER A 1013 -59.92 20.94 75.42
C SER A 1013 -59.72 21.83 76.65
N THR A 1014 -58.78 21.45 77.50
CA THR A 1014 -58.12 22.34 78.45
C THR A 1014 -56.62 22.04 78.40
N GLU A 1015 -55.84 23.07 78.68
CA GLU A 1015 -54.41 23.17 78.38
C GLU A 1015 -53.56 22.48 79.46
N GLU A 1016 -52.26 22.82 79.48
CA GLU A 1016 -51.21 22.31 80.37
C GLU A 1016 -50.71 20.88 80.07
N SER A 1017 -49.45 20.53 80.35
CA SER A 1017 -48.18 21.29 80.31
C SER A 1017 -47.02 20.29 80.31
N ASN A 1018 -45.79 20.76 80.08
CA ASN A 1018 -44.55 20.16 80.58
C ASN A 1018 -44.13 18.72 80.16
N SER A 1019 -43.08 18.71 79.32
CA SER A 1019 -41.73 18.20 79.68
C SER A 1019 -41.28 16.77 79.31
N THR A 1020 -39.97 16.72 79.02
CA THR A 1020 -39.02 15.60 79.17
C THR A 1020 -39.15 14.32 78.32
N SER A 1021 -38.35 14.35 77.24
CA SER A 1021 -37.13 13.53 77.08
C SER A 1021 -37.16 12.05 76.65
N LEU A 1022 -36.15 11.76 75.81
CA LEU A 1022 -35.32 10.56 75.72
C LEU A 1022 -35.79 9.31 74.92
N ASP A 1023 -34.89 8.99 73.97
CA ASP A 1023 -34.36 7.67 73.62
C ASP A 1023 -35.17 6.61 72.85
N SER A 1024 -34.89 6.62 71.53
CA SER A 1024 -34.00 5.63 70.87
C SER A 1024 -34.47 4.20 70.58
N LYS A 1025 -33.76 3.60 69.60
CA LYS A 1025 -33.73 2.17 69.20
C LYS A 1025 -34.98 1.65 68.48
N LEU A 1026 -34.90 0.73 67.52
CA LEU A 1026 -33.91 0.25 66.54
C LEU A 1026 -34.60 -0.99 65.92
N LEU A 1027 -34.44 -1.20 64.60
CA LEU A 1027 -34.55 -2.50 63.92
C LEU A 1027 -35.86 -3.32 64.05
N ARG A 1028 -36.58 -3.43 62.93
CA ARG A 1028 -36.27 -4.50 61.97
C ARG A 1028 -36.63 -4.11 60.54
#